data_AF-A0A7S1GVZ3-F1
#
_entry.id   AF-A0A7S1GVZ3-F1
#
_cell.length_a   1.000
_cell.length_b   1.000
_cell.length_c   1.000
_cell.angle_alpha   90.00
_cell.angle_beta   90.00
_cell.angle_gamma   90.00
#
_symmetry.space_group_name_H-M   'P 1'
#
loop_
_entity.id
_entity.type
_entity.pdbx_description
1 polymer ?
#
loop_
_entity_poly.entity_id
_entity_poly.type
_entity_poly.pdbx_seq_one_letter_code
_entity_poly.pdbx_strand_id
1 'polypeptide(L)'
;RFRHSDSSSSGEESLVVMERFALLAMLAMVSAGCAAAFSPSTLHGVASLRRGKAPALAPSGRRGVLSLSSPVQGQRGTVSLRMTLADSSAASEEGKKEVSEGGFRYFARDSPEGPSKRFRIVLMAGFETFNRELYKQAAAQAVEQCAGLEIFVFTDADIDTHPEPLGEALEGADAFFASLIFDFNQVNWLSDRIKAIPHRFVFESALELMSFTQVGAFNMKAQPGKKQGMPPAVKSLLSKFSSTREEDRLDGYTSFLKVGPKVLKYIPVDKAQDMRRWLSTYSYWNAGGLENVVTMLGELGRELGGLSPSYPPAAAASAAGGGEGVEGPLGALQWVAGFFSSLFNGDAGKVEAATARISAPEVKEAPNRGLVHHERPGHYFATPREYVEWYYGRFPERKGWKVVGVLLYRKHVVSSLPYIPELTQHMEGEGLVPLPFFITGVDAHIAVRDSLTSPYERGAVARGEVPANPTLSPDAVDVDAVVSTIGFPLVGGPAGSMEGARQADLAKQILMAKNVPYFVAAPLLIQDVKSWYQSGIGGLQSVVLYSLPELDGAIDAIPLGGLCCGDREFCNSERDLKSCSREAGEIRLVKDRLNRLTQRVHKWTTLRDKNEAERRVAVVLYGYPPGIGATGTAALLNVPKSLLQLLQRLQMEGYNVGELPSDEEDLLRLCREADEIADTGRAYRNEQYKEGGGGTVTVERLEGWMGKSDTERVSGNWGGSLDRSGIRTVGSGSAAELLLGGRQFGNVWVGVQPPLGLPGDPMRLLFERDMTPHPQYVAFYKYLENSQKEGGFGADAVVHFGMHGTEEWLPGTPLGNTGECWPDILTGSLPNVYIYAANNPSESLLAKRRGYGTLVSHNVPPYSRAGLYKELLSMRGLLADYEETAAREKGRGEGG
;
A
#
# COMPACT_ATOMS: atom_id res chain seq x y z
N ARG A 1 14.67 30.68 -56.61
CA ARG A 1 15.78 31.37 -57.34
C ARG A 1 16.35 32.43 -56.41
N PHE A 2 17.69 32.58 -56.39
CA PHE A 2 18.54 33.43 -55.54
C PHE A 2 18.67 32.96 -54.07
N ARG A 3 19.76 32.31 -53.64
CA ARG A 3 21.19 32.72 -53.47
C ARG A 3 21.36 33.98 -52.63
N HIS A 4 21.64 33.79 -51.33
CA HIS A 4 22.38 34.73 -50.51
C HIS A 4 23.86 34.31 -50.48
N SER A 5 24.73 35.28 -50.79
CA SER A 5 26.17 35.26 -50.58
C SER A 5 26.51 35.88 -49.21
N ASP A 6 27.61 35.40 -48.66
CA ASP A 6 28.18 35.62 -47.33
C ASP A 6 28.37 37.10 -46.90
N SER A 7 28.22 37.37 -45.59
CA SER A 7 29.35 37.79 -44.75
C SER A 7 29.03 37.75 -43.25
N SER A 8 29.82 36.93 -42.54
CA SER A 8 30.31 36.99 -41.15
C SER A 8 29.69 37.97 -40.14
N SER A 9 29.14 37.44 -39.03
CA SER A 9 29.69 37.66 -37.68
C SER A 9 28.89 36.89 -36.60
N SER A 10 29.64 36.34 -35.63
CA SER A 10 29.23 35.85 -34.30
C SER A 10 28.08 34.85 -34.19
N GLY A 11 28.44 33.59 -33.92
CA GLY A 11 27.54 32.59 -33.38
C GLY A 11 27.28 32.83 -31.90
N GLU A 12 26.05 33.25 -31.57
CA GLU A 12 25.43 33.05 -30.25
C GLU A 12 23.88 33.14 -30.26
N GLU A 13 23.23 33.21 -31.43
CA GLU A 13 21.76 33.34 -31.52
C GLU A 13 21.00 32.08 -32.00
N SER A 14 21.67 30.97 -32.28
CA SER A 14 21.01 29.76 -32.84
C SER A 14 20.43 28.79 -31.79
N LEU A 15 20.72 28.94 -30.49
CA LEU A 15 20.09 28.11 -29.44
C LEU A 15 18.73 28.66 -28.97
N VAL A 16 18.56 29.99 -28.97
CA VAL A 16 17.36 30.65 -28.41
C VAL A 16 16.13 30.52 -29.32
N VAL A 17 16.32 30.33 -30.64
CA VAL A 17 15.21 30.15 -31.59
C VAL A 17 14.71 28.69 -31.63
N MET A 18 15.57 27.71 -31.30
CA MET A 18 15.20 26.30 -31.28
C MET A 18 14.41 25.91 -30.01
N GLU A 19 14.72 26.53 -28.86
CA GLU A 19 13.95 26.35 -27.62
C GLU A 19 12.56 26.97 -27.66
N ARG A 20 12.39 28.11 -28.35
CA ARG A 20 11.07 28.74 -28.53
C ARG A 20 10.16 27.95 -29.46
N PHE A 21 10.70 27.22 -30.44
CA PHE A 21 9.92 26.30 -31.28
C PHE A 21 9.52 25.01 -30.55
N ALA A 22 10.38 24.50 -29.66
CA ALA A 22 10.07 23.32 -28.84
C ALA A 22 8.96 23.60 -27.80
N LEU A 23 8.93 24.78 -27.19
CA LEU A 23 7.86 25.18 -26.27
C LEU A 23 6.51 25.37 -26.99
N LEU A 24 6.50 25.95 -28.19
CA LEU A 24 5.28 26.10 -29.00
C LEU A 24 4.76 24.77 -29.56
N ALA A 25 5.65 23.82 -29.89
CA ALA A 25 5.27 22.48 -30.29
C ALA A 25 4.74 21.62 -29.13
N MET A 26 5.25 21.79 -27.91
CA MET A 26 4.68 21.14 -26.71
C MET A 26 3.31 21.70 -26.34
N LEU A 27 3.09 23.02 -26.45
CA LEU A 27 1.78 23.64 -26.24
C LEU A 27 0.72 23.21 -27.28
N ALA A 28 1.14 22.90 -28.51
CA ALA A 28 0.26 22.36 -29.56
C ALA A 28 -0.03 20.85 -29.40
N MET A 29 0.88 20.07 -28.81
CA MET A 29 0.63 18.63 -28.57
C MET A 29 -0.25 18.35 -27.33
N VAL A 30 -0.34 19.29 -26.38
CA VAL A 30 -1.27 19.19 -25.24
C VAL A 30 -2.73 19.45 -25.64
N SER A 31 -2.97 20.05 -26.82
CA SER A 31 -4.32 20.37 -27.31
C SER A 31 -4.89 19.39 -28.34
N ALA A 32 -4.14 18.35 -28.75
CA ALA A 32 -4.64 17.33 -29.69
C ALA A 32 -4.11 15.93 -29.34
N GLY A 33 -4.92 15.16 -28.61
CA GLY A 33 -4.57 13.79 -28.20
C GLY A 33 -5.78 12.92 -27.90
N CYS A 34 -6.73 12.83 -28.84
CA CYS A 34 -7.71 11.74 -28.91
C CYS A 34 -7.22 10.68 -29.92
N ALA A 35 -7.20 9.43 -29.47
CA ALA A 35 -7.27 8.17 -30.22
C ALA A 35 -6.28 7.93 -31.40
N ALA A 36 -5.31 7.04 -31.18
CA ALA A 36 -4.95 5.99 -32.16
C ALA A 36 -4.07 4.90 -31.52
N ALA A 37 -4.53 3.66 -31.60
CA ALA A 37 -3.74 2.45 -31.35
C ALA A 37 -2.84 2.14 -32.56
N PHE A 38 -1.57 1.73 -32.37
CA PHE A 38 -0.83 0.96 -33.38
C PHE A 38 0.30 0.09 -32.77
N SER A 39 0.41 -1.10 -33.38
CA SER A 39 1.31 -2.24 -33.17
C SER A 39 2.81 -1.96 -33.38
N PRO A 40 3.74 -2.71 -32.76
CA PRO A 40 5.17 -2.55 -32.97
C PRO A 40 5.69 -3.41 -34.12
N SER A 41 6.19 -2.79 -35.18
CA SER A 41 7.14 -3.44 -36.07
C SER A 41 8.01 -2.42 -36.79
N THR A 42 9.30 -2.72 -36.83
CA THR A 42 10.37 -2.14 -37.66
C THR A 42 11.07 -0.90 -37.10
N LEU A 43 12.31 -1.08 -36.61
CA LEU A 43 13.48 -0.35 -37.11
C LEU A 43 14.77 -0.97 -36.56
N HIS A 44 15.51 -1.61 -37.46
CA HIS A 44 16.91 -1.97 -37.31
C HIS A 44 17.79 -0.78 -37.72
N GLY A 45 18.83 -0.53 -36.92
CA GLY A 45 20.17 -0.17 -37.39
C GLY A 45 20.47 1.30 -37.68
N VAL A 46 21.17 1.96 -36.74
CA VAL A 46 22.42 2.69 -37.04
C VAL A 46 23.33 2.58 -35.81
N ALA A 47 24.52 2.03 -36.00
CA ALA A 47 25.60 1.93 -35.02
C ALA A 47 26.66 3.03 -35.23
N SER A 48 27.50 3.19 -34.21
CA SER A 48 28.85 3.80 -34.21
C SER A 48 28.95 5.32 -33.97
N LEU A 49 29.36 5.68 -32.75
CA LEU A 49 30.43 6.67 -32.53
C LEU A 49 31.16 6.41 -31.19
N ARG A 50 32.48 6.23 -31.31
CA ARG A 50 33.46 5.96 -30.24
C ARG A 50 33.64 7.16 -29.29
N ARG A 51 33.81 6.88 -27.99
CA ARG A 51 34.54 7.70 -26.99
C ARG A 51 35.42 6.72 -26.21
N GLY A 52 36.74 6.85 -26.04
CA GLY A 52 37.54 8.03 -25.71
C GLY A 52 37.96 7.90 -24.23
N LYS A 53 39.17 7.37 -23.97
CA LYS A 53 39.72 7.05 -22.63
C LYS A 53 40.30 8.28 -21.91
N ALA A 54 40.28 8.18 -20.56
CA ALA A 54 41.20 8.74 -19.53
C ALA A 54 40.86 10.10 -18.87
N PRO A 55 41.37 10.42 -17.64
CA PRO A 55 41.94 9.57 -16.57
C PRO A 55 41.40 9.87 -15.14
N ALA A 56 41.80 9.00 -14.20
CA ALA A 56 41.64 9.10 -12.75
C ALA A 56 42.67 10.06 -12.11
N LEU A 57 42.27 10.70 -11.00
CA LEU A 57 43.13 11.50 -10.11
C LEU A 57 42.91 11.07 -8.66
N ALA A 58 44.00 10.61 -8.04
CA ALA A 58 44.11 10.29 -6.61
C ALA A 58 44.35 11.57 -5.78
N PRO A 59 44.18 11.49 -4.45
CA PRO A 59 45.18 12.10 -3.58
C PRO A 59 45.74 11.15 -2.52
N SER A 60 47.05 11.30 -2.37
CA SER A 60 47.97 10.70 -1.41
C SER A 60 47.63 11.00 0.06
N GLY A 61 47.82 10.00 0.93
CA GLY A 61 47.78 10.15 2.38
C GLY A 61 49.09 10.68 2.98
N ARG A 62 48.98 11.25 4.18
CA ARG A 62 50.03 11.25 5.21
C ARG A 62 49.39 11.06 6.59
N ARG A 63 49.96 10.10 7.33
CA ARG A 63 49.61 9.66 8.68
C ARG A 63 49.97 10.73 9.73
N GLY A 64 49.14 10.83 10.77
CA GLY A 64 49.48 11.42 12.06
C GLY A 64 48.88 10.55 13.17
N VAL A 65 49.75 9.80 13.86
CA VAL A 65 49.45 8.99 15.04
C VAL A 65 49.50 9.90 16.26
N LEU A 66 48.48 9.89 17.11
CA LEU A 66 48.57 10.39 18.49
C LEU A 66 47.78 9.45 19.42
N SER A 67 48.54 8.67 20.18
CA SER A 67 48.08 7.95 21.35
C SER A 67 48.02 8.90 22.54
N LEU A 68 46.92 8.90 23.28
CA LEU A 68 46.88 9.46 24.63
C LEU A 68 46.16 8.51 25.59
N SER A 69 46.84 8.34 26.71
CA SER A 69 46.69 7.42 27.83
C SER A 69 45.53 7.76 28.78
N SER A 70 45.03 6.72 29.46
CA SER A 70 44.19 6.79 30.67
C SER A 70 44.84 7.61 31.81
N PRO A 71 44.06 8.04 32.82
CA PRO A 71 44.01 7.25 34.06
C PRO A 71 42.65 7.19 34.82
N VAL A 72 42.35 5.99 35.34
CA VAL A 72 42.01 5.62 36.74
C VAL A 72 40.80 6.23 37.50
N GLN A 73 39.91 5.30 37.87
CA GLN A 73 39.07 5.08 39.09
C GLN A 73 38.14 6.16 39.67
N GLY A 74 36.90 5.70 39.91
CA GLY A 74 35.98 6.25 40.92
C GLY A 74 34.70 5.41 41.04
N GLN A 75 34.73 4.32 41.81
CA GLN A 75 33.56 3.52 42.19
C GLN A 75 32.62 4.30 43.13
N ARG A 76 31.32 4.32 42.84
CA ARG A 76 30.26 4.31 43.86
C ARG A 76 29.11 3.44 43.38
N GLY A 77 28.96 2.28 44.02
CA GLY A 77 27.87 1.35 43.79
C GLY A 77 26.58 1.84 44.44
N THR A 78 25.47 1.73 43.71
CA THR A 78 24.13 1.72 44.28
C THR A 78 23.43 0.48 43.72
N VAL A 79 23.12 -0.45 44.60
CA VAL A 79 22.45 -1.72 44.31
C VAL A 79 20.98 -1.42 44.02
N SER A 80 20.49 -1.71 42.81
CA SER A 80 19.06 -1.81 42.52
C SER A 80 18.72 -3.26 42.17
N LEU A 81 17.85 -3.85 42.99
CA LEU A 81 17.27 -5.17 42.79
C LEU A 81 16.39 -5.16 41.53
N ARG A 82 16.83 -5.86 40.49
CA ARG A 82 15.98 -6.22 39.33
C ARG A 82 15.44 -7.63 39.57
N MET A 83 14.15 -7.74 39.86
CA MET A 83 13.41 -8.99 39.76
C MET A 83 13.29 -9.35 38.27
N THR A 84 14.08 -10.30 37.81
CA THR A 84 13.86 -10.99 36.53
C THR A 84 12.70 -11.96 36.70
N LEU A 85 11.54 -11.60 36.14
CA LEU A 85 10.55 -12.59 35.72
C LEU A 85 11.20 -13.44 34.63
N ALA A 86 11.22 -14.75 34.85
CA ALA A 86 11.81 -15.71 33.94
C ALA A 86 11.02 -15.75 32.63
N ASP A 87 11.65 -15.31 31.54
CA ASP A 87 11.25 -15.64 30.18
C ASP A 87 11.45 -17.15 29.97
N SER A 88 10.38 -17.86 29.65
CA SER A 88 10.40 -19.28 29.32
C SER A 88 10.70 -19.56 27.84
N SER A 89 11.54 -18.74 27.20
CA SER A 89 11.91 -18.87 25.77
C SER A 89 13.35 -19.34 25.53
N ALA A 90 14.10 -19.72 26.56
CA ALA A 90 15.42 -20.35 26.39
C ALA A 90 15.30 -21.87 26.11
N ALA A 91 14.77 -22.22 24.94
CA ALA A 91 14.94 -23.55 24.36
C ALA A 91 16.10 -23.51 23.35
N SER A 92 17.27 -23.99 23.80
CA SER A 92 18.44 -24.45 23.03
C SER A 92 18.74 -23.83 21.64
N GLU A 93 19.58 -22.78 21.60
CA GLU A 93 20.29 -22.32 20.39
C GLU A 93 21.50 -23.23 20.02
N GLU A 94 21.29 -24.51 19.67
CA GLU A 94 22.41 -25.42 19.30
C GLU A 94 22.34 -26.08 17.91
N GLY A 95 21.65 -25.48 16.93
CA GLY A 95 21.89 -25.74 15.50
C GLY A 95 22.97 -24.81 14.94
N LYS A 96 24.12 -25.33 14.45
CA LYS A 96 25.17 -24.49 13.85
C LYS A 96 24.66 -23.84 12.54
N LYS A 97 24.62 -22.51 12.51
CA LYS A 97 24.43 -21.69 11.30
C LYS A 97 25.80 -21.44 10.64
N GLU A 98 25.99 -21.84 9.39
CA GLU A 98 27.08 -21.29 8.57
C GLU A 98 26.43 -20.28 7.60
N VAL A 99 26.61 -19.00 7.90
CA VAL A 99 26.10 -17.91 7.06
C VAL A 99 27.13 -17.68 5.95
N SER A 100 26.89 -18.24 4.77
CA SER A 100 27.58 -17.79 3.56
C SER A 100 26.99 -16.46 3.11
N GLU A 101 27.80 -15.52 2.61
CA GLU A 101 27.28 -14.30 1.97
C GLU A 101 26.30 -14.69 0.86
N GLY A 102 25.00 -14.47 1.05
CA GLY A 102 23.97 -14.66 0.02
C GLY A 102 22.95 -15.79 0.19
N GLY A 103 23.01 -16.58 1.27
CA GLY A 103 22.01 -17.62 1.57
C GLY A 103 22.24 -18.29 2.92
N PHE A 104 21.19 -18.88 3.52
CA PHE A 104 21.30 -19.54 4.82
C PHE A 104 21.33 -21.06 4.68
N ARG A 105 22.41 -21.68 5.18
CA ARG A 105 22.61 -23.13 5.19
C ARG A 105 22.39 -23.71 6.59
N TYR A 106 21.58 -24.76 6.67
CA TYR A 106 21.22 -25.44 7.92
C TYR A 106 21.53 -26.94 7.85
N PHE A 107 22.19 -27.48 8.88
CA PHE A 107 22.49 -28.90 9.04
C PHE A 107 22.69 -29.31 10.52
N ALA A 108 22.45 -30.58 10.86
CA ALA A 108 22.58 -31.10 12.23
C ALA A 108 24.05 -31.42 12.58
N ARG A 109 24.46 -31.28 13.86
CA ARG A 109 25.81 -31.67 14.34
C ARG A 109 26.02 -33.18 14.13
N ASP A 110 27.15 -33.55 13.51
CA ASP A 110 27.50 -34.96 13.32
C ASP A 110 27.72 -35.64 14.68
N SER A 111 27.16 -36.85 14.85
CA SER A 111 27.71 -37.83 15.81
C SER A 111 29.09 -38.29 15.31
N PRO A 112 30.02 -38.72 16.18
CA PRO A 112 31.37 -39.17 15.78
C PRO A 112 31.39 -40.32 14.75
N GLU A 113 30.23 -40.96 14.51
CA GLU A 113 29.95 -41.82 13.36
C GLU A 113 28.92 -41.13 12.45
N GLY A 114 29.37 -40.24 11.56
CA GLY A 114 28.47 -39.46 10.68
C GLY A 114 27.91 -40.28 9.50
N PRO A 115 26.68 -40.01 9.01
CA PRO A 115 26.18 -40.62 7.78
C PRO A 115 26.92 -40.07 6.56
N SER A 116 27.29 -40.94 5.62
CA SER A 116 28.14 -40.59 4.46
C SER A 116 27.41 -39.83 3.33
N LYS A 117 26.11 -39.53 3.46
CA LYS A 117 25.34 -38.78 2.47
C LYS A 117 24.23 -37.96 3.12
N ARG A 118 24.17 -36.66 2.83
CA ARG A 118 23.11 -35.73 3.26
C ARG A 118 22.10 -35.54 2.12
N PHE A 119 20.83 -35.33 2.48
CA PHE A 119 19.77 -35.00 1.51
C PHE A 119 19.61 -33.47 1.45
N ARG A 120 19.97 -32.88 0.31
CA ARG A 120 20.00 -31.42 0.13
C ARG A 120 18.70 -30.88 -0.46
N ILE A 121 18.08 -29.95 0.26
CA ILE A 121 16.89 -29.21 -0.18
C ILE A 121 17.27 -27.74 -0.37
N VAL A 122 16.96 -27.18 -1.54
CA VAL A 122 17.02 -25.73 -1.80
C VAL A 122 15.60 -25.20 -1.84
N LEU A 123 15.24 -24.36 -0.86
CA LEU A 123 13.96 -23.68 -0.75
C LEU A 123 14.10 -22.23 -1.20
N MET A 124 13.26 -21.84 -2.15
CA MET A 124 13.22 -20.49 -2.72
C MET A 124 11.79 -19.95 -2.73
N ALA A 125 11.60 -18.75 -2.20
CA ALA A 125 10.30 -18.06 -2.25
C ALA A 125 10.46 -16.68 -2.88
N GLY A 126 9.72 -16.41 -3.95
CA GLY A 126 9.60 -15.09 -4.56
C GLY A 126 8.38 -14.33 -4.04
N PHE A 127 8.38 -13.01 -4.13
CA PHE A 127 7.26 -12.15 -3.67
C PHE A 127 6.82 -12.34 -2.20
N GLU A 128 7.56 -13.13 -1.42
CA GLU A 128 7.32 -13.48 -0.02
C GLU A 128 8.56 -13.27 0.83
N THR A 129 9.39 -12.30 0.47
CA THR A 129 10.60 -11.94 1.22
C THR A 129 10.29 -11.69 2.70
N PHE A 130 9.08 -11.20 3.00
CA PHE A 130 8.58 -11.01 4.38
C PHE A 130 8.44 -12.31 5.20
N ASN A 131 8.35 -13.49 4.56
CA ASN A 131 8.32 -14.81 5.20
C ASN A 131 9.72 -15.45 5.32
N ARG A 132 10.80 -14.75 4.93
CA ARG A 132 12.16 -15.30 4.93
C ARG A 132 12.57 -15.85 6.29
N GLU A 133 12.27 -15.13 7.37
CA GLU A 133 12.58 -15.58 8.73
C GLU A 133 11.78 -16.82 9.14
N LEU A 134 10.52 -16.92 8.73
CA LEU A 134 9.72 -18.13 8.96
C LEU A 134 10.37 -19.33 8.26
N TYR A 135 10.82 -19.19 7.02
CA TYR A 135 11.47 -20.27 6.28
C TYR A 135 12.83 -20.66 6.88
N LYS A 136 13.60 -19.69 7.38
CA LYS A 136 14.85 -19.92 8.12
C LYS A 136 14.62 -20.68 9.43
N GLN A 137 13.61 -20.27 10.21
CA GLN A 137 13.22 -20.97 11.43
C GLN A 137 12.73 -22.39 11.12
N ALA A 138 11.94 -22.54 10.05
CA ALA A 138 11.46 -23.85 9.62
C ALA A 138 12.61 -24.78 9.21
N ALA A 139 13.58 -24.26 8.46
CA ALA A 139 14.76 -25.03 8.06
C ALA A 139 15.60 -25.46 9.27
N ALA A 140 15.83 -24.56 10.22
CA ALA A 140 16.56 -24.87 11.46
C ALA A 140 15.86 -25.98 12.26
N GLN A 141 14.56 -25.84 12.53
CA GLN A 141 13.79 -26.84 13.28
C GLN A 141 13.69 -28.18 12.53
N ALA A 142 13.50 -28.17 11.21
CA ALA A 142 13.40 -29.40 10.41
C ALA A 142 14.69 -30.22 10.44
N VAL A 143 15.84 -29.54 10.41
CA VAL A 143 17.16 -30.17 10.47
C VAL A 143 17.46 -30.72 11.87
N GLU A 144 17.05 -30.03 12.93
CA GLU A 144 17.14 -30.55 14.30
C GLU A 144 16.26 -31.79 14.50
N GLN A 145 15.09 -31.81 13.87
CA GLN A 145 14.14 -32.91 13.94
C GLN A 145 14.51 -34.09 13.02
N CYS A 146 15.35 -33.90 12.00
CA CYS A 146 15.65 -34.92 10.99
C CYS A 146 17.14 -34.93 10.63
N ALA A 147 17.90 -35.81 11.30
CA ALA A 147 19.31 -35.99 11.04
C ALA A 147 19.57 -36.44 9.59
N GLY A 148 20.55 -35.81 8.93
CA GLY A 148 20.88 -36.06 7.52
C GLY A 148 20.25 -35.08 6.53
N LEU A 149 19.36 -34.19 6.97
CA LEU A 149 18.89 -33.06 6.16
C LEU A 149 19.96 -31.96 6.06
N GLU A 150 20.07 -31.41 4.86
CA GLU A 150 20.78 -30.16 4.57
C GLU A 150 19.83 -29.23 3.84
N ILE A 151 19.56 -28.05 4.39
CA ILE A 151 18.57 -27.12 3.82
C ILE A 151 19.21 -25.77 3.55
N PHE A 152 18.98 -25.26 2.34
CA PHE A 152 19.33 -23.91 1.92
C PHE A 152 18.07 -23.08 1.71
N VAL A 153 18.03 -21.87 2.27
CA VAL A 153 16.90 -20.94 2.13
C VAL A 153 17.35 -19.69 1.39
N PHE A 154 16.66 -19.39 0.28
CA PHE A 154 16.89 -18.22 -0.58
C PHE A 154 15.57 -17.52 -0.92
N THR A 155 15.68 -16.30 -1.43
CA THR A 155 14.60 -15.49 -2.00
C THR A 155 14.89 -15.12 -3.44
N ASP A 156 13.88 -14.66 -4.18
CA ASP A 156 14.04 -14.12 -5.54
C ASP A 156 15.08 -13.00 -5.62
N ALA A 157 15.15 -12.14 -4.60
CA ALA A 157 16.17 -11.08 -4.49
C ALA A 157 17.62 -11.62 -4.52
N ASP A 158 17.86 -12.83 -4.01
CA ASP A 158 19.21 -13.42 -3.97
C ASP A 158 19.73 -13.79 -5.37
N ILE A 159 18.85 -13.90 -6.38
CA ILE A 159 19.26 -14.08 -7.78
C ILE A 159 20.01 -12.84 -8.27
N ASP A 160 19.53 -11.66 -7.90
CA ASP A 160 20.07 -10.39 -8.38
C ASP A 160 21.26 -9.94 -7.53
N THR A 161 21.22 -10.18 -6.21
CA THR A 161 22.26 -9.70 -5.29
C THR A 161 23.37 -10.72 -5.03
N HIS A 162 23.07 -12.03 -5.05
CA HIS A 162 24.01 -13.10 -4.68
C HIS A 162 23.90 -14.36 -5.56
N PRO A 163 24.06 -14.25 -6.90
CA PRO A 163 23.82 -15.36 -7.82
C PRO A 163 24.76 -16.56 -7.64
N GLU A 164 26.01 -16.32 -7.23
CA GLU A 164 27.03 -17.37 -7.11
C GLU A 164 26.73 -18.39 -5.98
N PRO A 165 26.50 -17.98 -4.71
CA PRO A 165 26.10 -18.89 -3.63
C PRO A 165 24.83 -19.70 -3.95
N LEU A 166 23.86 -19.07 -4.60
CA LEU A 166 22.63 -19.75 -5.04
C LEU A 166 22.95 -20.81 -6.11
N GLY A 167 23.80 -20.48 -7.08
CA GLY A 167 24.29 -21.42 -8.09
C GLY A 167 24.93 -22.67 -7.47
N GLU A 168 25.85 -22.48 -6.52
CA GLU A 168 26.52 -23.59 -5.83
C GLU A 168 25.55 -24.48 -5.03
N ALA A 169 24.57 -23.87 -4.36
CA ALA A 169 23.54 -24.61 -3.63
C ALA A 169 22.71 -25.50 -4.57
N LEU A 170 22.35 -24.99 -5.75
CA LEU A 170 21.55 -25.68 -6.77
C LEU A 170 22.29 -26.86 -7.43
N GLU A 171 23.60 -26.74 -7.70
CA GLU A 171 24.37 -27.79 -8.40
C GLU A 171 24.40 -29.14 -7.67
N GLY A 172 24.34 -29.12 -6.33
CA GLY A 172 24.35 -30.32 -5.49
C GLY A 172 23.00 -30.67 -4.86
N ALA A 173 21.89 -30.07 -5.30
CA ALA A 173 20.59 -30.25 -4.67
C ALA A 173 19.93 -31.58 -5.06
N ASP A 174 19.38 -32.30 -4.07
CA ASP A 174 18.52 -33.46 -4.30
C ASP A 174 17.07 -33.03 -4.56
N ALA A 175 16.63 -31.95 -3.90
CA ALA A 175 15.32 -31.35 -4.08
C ALA A 175 15.39 -29.82 -4.21
N PHE A 176 14.60 -29.26 -5.12
CA PHE A 176 14.38 -27.84 -5.29
C PHE A 176 12.92 -27.51 -5.07
N PHE A 177 12.66 -26.49 -4.27
CA PHE A 177 11.36 -25.97 -3.96
C PHE A 177 11.31 -24.49 -4.35
N ALA A 178 10.33 -24.09 -5.17
CA ALA A 178 10.11 -22.71 -5.57
C ALA A 178 8.63 -22.33 -5.52
N SER A 179 8.35 -21.10 -5.09
CA SER A 179 7.01 -20.52 -5.12
C SER A 179 7.05 -19.03 -5.47
N LEU A 180 6.02 -18.55 -6.18
CA LEU A 180 5.78 -17.12 -6.46
C LEU A 180 6.94 -16.36 -7.16
N ILE A 181 7.62 -17.00 -8.11
CA ILE A 181 8.68 -16.37 -8.92
C ILE A 181 8.12 -15.98 -10.29
N PHE A 182 8.09 -14.68 -10.59
CA PHE A 182 7.42 -14.16 -11.79
C PHE A 182 8.30 -13.29 -12.70
N ASP A 183 9.42 -12.76 -12.22
CA ASP A 183 10.27 -11.92 -13.06
C ASP A 183 10.89 -12.75 -14.19
N PHE A 184 10.82 -12.23 -15.41
CA PHE A 184 11.25 -12.94 -16.61
C PHE A 184 12.74 -13.29 -16.58
N ASN A 185 13.60 -12.38 -16.11
CA ASN A 185 15.05 -12.62 -16.08
C ASN A 185 15.40 -13.66 -15.01
N GLN A 186 14.77 -13.54 -13.83
CA GLN A 186 14.94 -14.51 -12.74
C GLN A 186 14.46 -15.91 -13.13
N VAL A 187 13.30 -16.02 -13.78
CA VAL A 187 12.74 -17.29 -14.28
C VAL A 187 13.69 -17.94 -15.28
N ASN A 188 14.25 -17.17 -16.22
CA ASN A 188 15.20 -17.71 -17.19
C ASN A 188 16.50 -18.17 -16.52
N TRP A 189 17.03 -17.38 -15.60
CA TRP A 189 18.24 -17.72 -14.85
C TRP A 189 18.09 -19.03 -14.07
N LEU A 190 16.96 -19.22 -13.40
CA LEU A 190 16.66 -20.45 -12.65
C LEU A 190 16.42 -21.65 -13.57
N SER A 191 15.68 -21.46 -14.66
CA SER A 191 15.26 -22.54 -15.55
C SER A 191 16.41 -23.37 -16.09
N ASP A 192 17.57 -22.76 -16.36
CA ASP A 192 18.74 -23.48 -16.84
C ASP A 192 19.44 -24.31 -15.76
N ARG A 193 19.38 -23.87 -14.50
CA ARG A 193 20.14 -24.45 -13.39
C ARG A 193 19.40 -25.55 -12.65
N ILE A 194 18.07 -25.48 -12.61
CA ILE A 194 17.27 -26.47 -11.89
C ILE A 194 17.05 -27.77 -12.69
N LYS A 195 17.28 -27.77 -14.01
CA LYS A 195 16.98 -28.92 -14.90
C LYS A 195 17.59 -30.25 -14.46
N ALA A 196 18.75 -30.22 -13.81
CA ALA A 196 19.47 -31.41 -13.35
C ALA A 196 18.94 -31.96 -12.01
N ILE A 197 18.22 -31.16 -11.22
CA ILE A 197 17.76 -31.50 -9.87
C ILE A 197 16.61 -32.51 -9.94
N PRO A 198 16.70 -33.73 -9.38
CA PRO A 198 15.75 -34.81 -9.64
C PRO A 198 14.34 -34.54 -9.10
N HIS A 199 14.22 -33.85 -7.96
CA HIS A 199 12.94 -33.47 -7.37
C HIS A 199 12.76 -31.95 -7.40
N ARG A 200 11.75 -31.46 -8.12
CA ARG A 200 11.44 -30.04 -8.32
C ARG A 200 9.96 -29.79 -8.03
N PHE A 201 9.71 -29.04 -6.98
CA PHE A 201 8.39 -28.58 -6.57
C PHE A 201 8.28 -27.10 -6.91
N VAL A 202 7.60 -26.76 -8.00
CA VAL A 202 7.37 -25.36 -8.39
C VAL A 202 5.89 -25.05 -8.31
N PHE A 203 5.51 -24.19 -7.38
CA PHE A 203 4.14 -23.79 -7.11
C PHE A 203 3.91 -22.34 -7.52
N GLU A 204 2.74 -22.03 -8.07
CA GLU A 204 2.21 -20.65 -8.20
C GLU A 204 3.24 -19.63 -8.71
N SER A 205 4.01 -19.97 -9.73
CA SER A 205 5.08 -19.15 -10.32
C SER A 205 4.79 -18.89 -11.80
N ALA A 206 5.70 -18.23 -12.53
CA ALA A 206 5.60 -18.13 -13.98
C ALA A 206 5.39 -19.52 -14.62
N LEU A 207 4.55 -19.60 -15.65
CA LEU A 207 4.15 -20.86 -16.28
C LEU A 207 5.35 -21.61 -16.87
N GLU A 208 6.37 -20.88 -17.32
CA GLU A 208 7.65 -21.38 -17.77
C GLU A 208 8.34 -22.15 -16.66
N LEU A 209 8.47 -21.54 -15.48
CA LEU A 209 9.13 -22.16 -14.32
C LEU A 209 8.34 -23.35 -13.79
N MET A 210 7.02 -23.22 -13.68
CA MET A 210 6.13 -24.31 -13.23
C MET A 210 6.23 -25.55 -14.12
N SER A 211 6.52 -25.37 -15.41
CA SER A 211 6.69 -26.48 -16.36
C SER A 211 7.89 -27.40 -16.05
N PHE A 212 8.81 -26.97 -15.19
CA PHE A 212 9.95 -27.76 -14.71
C PHE A 212 9.61 -28.67 -13.52
N THR A 213 8.40 -28.58 -12.95
CA THR A 213 7.95 -29.46 -11.85
C THR A 213 8.14 -30.94 -12.20
N GLN A 214 8.85 -31.66 -11.33
CA GLN A 214 9.19 -33.08 -11.47
C GLN A 214 9.32 -33.70 -10.09
N VAL A 215 8.54 -34.73 -9.77
CA VAL A 215 8.66 -35.49 -8.51
C VAL A 215 8.74 -36.96 -8.88
N GLY A 216 9.92 -37.56 -8.79
CA GLY A 216 10.09 -38.96 -9.21
C GLY A 216 9.65 -39.16 -10.67
N ALA A 217 8.64 -40.01 -10.91
CA ALA A 217 8.06 -40.27 -12.24
C ALA A 217 6.92 -39.32 -12.64
N PHE A 218 6.48 -38.42 -11.75
CA PHE A 218 5.46 -37.40 -11.99
C PHE A 218 6.07 -36.10 -12.54
N ASN A 219 5.43 -35.49 -13.54
CA ASN A 219 5.76 -34.16 -14.04
C ASN A 219 4.54 -33.48 -14.69
N MET A 220 4.65 -32.17 -14.91
CA MET A 220 3.58 -31.35 -15.48
C MET A 220 3.63 -31.26 -17.02
N LYS A 221 4.52 -32.02 -17.68
CA LYS A 221 4.61 -32.08 -19.13
C LYS A 221 3.66 -33.16 -19.65
N ALA A 222 2.73 -32.81 -20.55
CA ALA A 222 1.90 -33.81 -21.20
C ALA A 222 2.78 -34.75 -22.04
N GLN A 223 2.67 -36.06 -21.84
CA GLN A 223 3.24 -37.04 -22.76
C GLN A 223 2.26 -37.27 -23.92
N PRO A 224 2.67 -37.05 -25.18
CA PRO A 224 1.87 -37.45 -26.33
C PRO A 224 1.92 -38.97 -26.46
N GLY A 225 0.90 -39.64 -25.90
CA GLY A 225 0.79 -41.10 -25.99
C GLY A 225 -0.60 -41.59 -25.62
N LYS A 226 -1.27 -42.26 -26.57
CA LYS A 226 -2.55 -42.96 -26.35
C LYS A 226 -2.36 -44.00 -25.24
N LYS A 227 -2.87 -43.76 -24.03
CA LYS A 227 -3.08 -44.81 -23.04
C LYS A 227 -4.58 -44.97 -22.78
N GLN A 228 -5.08 -46.12 -23.18
CA GLN A 228 -6.47 -46.57 -23.10
C GLN A 228 -6.82 -46.86 -21.63
N GLY A 229 -7.95 -46.33 -21.13
CA GLY A 229 -8.45 -46.61 -19.77
C GLY A 229 -8.68 -45.40 -18.85
N MET A 230 -8.31 -44.18 -19.27
CA MET A 230 -8.48 -42.97 -18.44
C MET A 230 -9.83 -42.26 -18.72
N PRO A 231 -10.59 -41.82 -17.69
CA PRO A 231 -11.86 -41.13 -17.90
C PRO A 231 -11.71 -39.85 -18.75
N PRO A 232 -12.68 -39.51 -19.62
CA PRO A 232 -12.61 -38.33 -20.51
C PRO A 232 -12.30 -37.01 -19.78
N ALA A 233 -12.85 -36.82 -18.58
CA ALA A 233 -12.62 -35.65 -17.74
C ALA A 233 -11.14 -35.48 -17.33
N VAL A 234 -10.46 -36.59 -17.03
CA VAL A 234 -9.04 -36.58 -16.66
C VAL A 234 -8.16 -36.31 -17.88
N LYS A 235 -8.52 -36.88 -19.03
CA LYS A 235 -7.80 -36.65 -20.29
C LYS A 235 -7.92 -35.18 -20.75
N SER A 236 -9.10 -34.59 -20.61
CA SER A 236 -9.34 -33.17 -20.88
C SER A 236 -8.50 -32.27 -19.95
N LEU A 237 -8.50 -32.58 -18.64
CA LEU A 237 -7.67 -31.87 -17.65
C LEU A 237 -6.18 -31.93 -17.98
N LEU A 238 -5.65 -33.12 -18.33
CA LEU A 238 -4.24 -33.29 -18.69
C LEU A 238 -3.85 -32.57 -19.99
N SER A 239 -4.78 -32.48 -20.95
CA SER A 239 -4.53 -31.77 -22.22
C SER A 239 -4.42 -30.25 -22.06
N LYS A 240 -5.05 -29.66 -21.02
CA LYS A 240 -4.97 -28.23 -20.71
C LYS A 240 -3.54 -27.80 -20.32
N PHE A 241 -2.76 -28.67 -19.69
CA PHE A 241 -1.35 -28.42 -19.38
C PHE A 241 -0.44 -28.30 -20.60
N SER A 242 -0.87 -28.83 -21.76
CA SER A 242 -0.16 -28.74 -23.04
C SER A 242 -0.72 -27.68 -24.00
N SER A 243 -1.69 -26.86 -23.55
CA SER A 243 -2.20 -25.77 -24.39
C SER A 243 -1.12 -24.73 -24.66
N THR A 244 -1.17 -24.10 -25.84
CA THR A 244 -0.34 -22.94 -26.18
C THR A 244 -0.90 -21.64 -25.59
N ARG A 245 -2.15 -21.64 -25.09
CA ARG A 245 -2.76 -20.50 -24.40
C ARG A 245 -2.45 -20.55 -22.90
N GLU A 246 -1.93 -19.45 -22.35
CA GLU A 246 -1.57 -19.34 -20.93
C GLU A 246 -2.78 -19.49 -20.00
N GLU A 247 -3.92 -18.92 -20.37
CA GLU A 247 -5.20 -19.03 -19.65
C GLU A 247 -5.61 -20.50 -19.44
N ASP A 248 -5.51 -21.32 -20.49
CA ASP A 248 -5.86 -22.74 -20.44
C ASP A 248 -4.91 -23.53 -19.53
N ARG A 249 -3.63 -23.13 -19.46
CA ARG A 249 -2.61 -23.77 -18.59
C ARG A 249 -2.85 -23.45 -17.12
N LEU A 250 -3.21 -22.20 -16.80
CA LEU A 250 -3.63 -21.78 -15.46
C LEU A 250 -4.91 -22.51 -15.02
N ASP A 251 -5.92 -22.55 -15.90
CA ASP A 251 -7.15 -23.31 -15.68
C ASP A 251 -6.88 -24.79 -15.44
N GLY A 252 -5.94 -25.37 -16.19
CA GLY A 252 -5.45 -26.73 -16.01
C GLY A 252 -4.86 -26.94 -14.61
N TYR A 253 -3.99 -26.03 -14.17
CA TYR A 253 -3.37 -26.05 -12.84
C TYR A 253 -4.40 -25.99 -11.70
N THR A 254 -5.29 -24.99 -11.71
CA THR A 254 -6.30 -24.81 -10.66
C THR A 254 -7.32 -25.96 -10.65
N SER A 255 -7.70 -26.47 -11.81
CA SER A 255 -8.59 -27.63 -11.91
C SER A 255 -7.91 -28.91 -11.39
N PHE A 256 -6.60 -29.04 -11.60
CA PHE A 256 -5.83 -30.18 -11.11
C PHE A 256 -5.68 -30.19 -9.60
N LEU A 257 -5.54 -29.03 -8.95
CA LEU A 257 -5.56 -28.94 -7.50
C LEU A 257 -6.90 -29.43 -6.90
N LYS A 258 -8.02 -29.11 -7.56
CA LYS A 258 -9.37 -29.51 -7.12
C LYS A 258 -9.70 -30.99 -7.39
N VAL A 259 -9.20 -31.53 -8.49
CA VAL A 259 -9.61 -32.86 -8.99
C VAL A 259 -8.52 -33.92 -8.79
N GLY A 260 -7.25 -33.51 -8.61
CA GLY A 260 -6.06 -34.36 -8.52
C GLY A 260 -6.21 -35.57 -7.58
N PRO A 261 -6.66 -35.39 -6.32
CA PRO A 261 -6.91 -36.52 -5.41
C PRO A 261 -7.91 -37.55 -5.96
N LYS A 262 -8.94 -37.10 -6.68
CA LYS A 262 -9.96 -37.97 -7.30
C LYS A 262 -9.44 -38.74 -8.52
N VAL A 263 -8.34 -38.28 -9.12
CA VAL A 263 -7.69 -38.88 -10.30
C VAL A 263 -6.69 -39.98 -9.92
N LEU A 264 -6.17 -39.98 -8.69
CA LEU A 264 -5.11 -40.90 -8.24
C LEU A 264 -5.41 -42.38 -8.52
N LYS A 265 -6.68 -42.80 -8.45
CA LYS A 265 -7.12 -44.19 -8.73
C LYS A 265 -6.93 -44.64 -10.19
N TYR A 266 -6.69 -43.73 -11.12
CA TYR A 266 -6.52 -44.00 -12.55
C TYR A 266 -5.06 -43.88 -13.02
N ILE A 267 -4.12 -43.61 -12.09
CA ILE A 267 -2.71 -43.42 -12.37
C ILE A 267 -1.92 -44.65 -11.88
N PRO A 268 -0.90 -45.12 -12.62
CA PRO A 268 -0.05 -46.24 -12.17
C PRO A 268 0.49 -45.99 -10.75
N VAL A 269 0.59 -47.05 -9.94
CA VAL A 269 0.89 -46.98 -8.49
C VAL A 269 2.10 -46.10 -8.18
N ASP A 270 3.21 -46.28 -8.89
CA ASP A 270 4.45 -45.51 -8.65
C ASP A 270 4.26 -44.01 -8.94
N LYS A 271 3.59 -43.68 -10.05
CA LYS A 271 3.24 -42.29 -10.40
C LYS A 271 2.18 -41.70 -9.48
N ALA A 272 1.27 -42.51 -8.98
CA ALA A 272 0.23 -42.08 -8.03
C ALA A 272 0.82 -41.78 -6.67
N GLN A 273 1.84 -42.53 -6.23
CA GLN A 273 2.62 -42.21 -5.03
C GLN A 273 3.34 -40.88 -5.21
N ASP A 274 4.10 -40.68 -6.28
CA ASP A 274 4.81 -39.42 -6.53
C ASP A 274 3.88 -38.21 -6.67
N MET A 275 2.72 -38.40 -7.31
CA MET A 275 1.67 -37.37 -7.36
C MET A 275 1.07 -37.09 -5.99
N ARG A 276 0.90 -38.11 -5.13
CA ARG A 276 0.47 -37.93 -3.75
C ARG A 276 1.50 -37.11 -2.96
N ARG A 277 2.80 -37.37 -3.14
CA ARG A 277 3.88 -36.58 -2.53
C ARG A 277 3.74 -35.10 -2.90
N TRP A 278 3.59 -34.82 -4.19
CA TRP A 278 3.37 -33.45 -4.69
C TRP A 278 2.13 -32.79 -4.06
N LEU A 279 1.00 -33.50 -3.98
CA LEU A 279 -0.24 -32.98 -3.36
C LEU A 279 -0.08 -32.75 -1.86
N SER A 280 0.58 -33.65 -1.14
CA SER A 280 0.85 -33.50 0.30
C SER A 280 1.77 -32.30 0.57
N THR A 281 2.86 -32.17 -0.19
CA THR A 281 3.77 -31.02 -0.12
C THR A 281 3.01 -29.71 -0.41
N TYR A 282 2.18 -29.69 -1.46
CA TYR A 282 1.34 -28.53 -1.75
C TYR A 282 0.36 -28.23 -0.61
N SER A 283 -0.23 -29.25 0.02
CA SER A 283 -1.18 -29.06 1.12
C SER A 283 -0.53 -28.39 2.34
N TYR A 284 0.67 -28.82 2.73
CA TYR A 284 1.43 -28.16 3.81
C TYR A 284 1.83 -26.73 3.42
N TRP A 285 2.31 -26.54 2.19
CA TRP A 285 2.72 -25.23 1.71
C TRP A 285 1.55 -24.23 1.67
N ASN A 286 0.41 -24.66 1.12
CA ASN A 286 -0.79 -23.85 0.99
C ASN A 286 -1.47 -23.60 2.35
N ALA A 287 -1.41 -24.56 3.27
CA ALA A 287 -1.84 -24.33 4.65
C ALA A 287 -1.00 -23.23 5.30
N GLY A 288 0.31 -23.21 5.04
CA GLY A 288 1.26 -22.21 5.50
C GLY A 288 1.57 -22.32 7.00
N GLY A 289 2.42 -21.42 7.50
CA GLY A 289 2.79 -21.39 8.92
C GLY A 289 3.97 -22.29 9.26
N LEU A 290 4.68 -21.93 10.34
CA LEU A 290 5.96 -22.52 10.71
C LEU A 290 5.90 -24.05 10.82
N GLU A 291 4.97 -24.58 11.60
CA GLU A 291 4.87 -26.03 11.87
C GLU A 291 4.57 -26.86 10.60
N ASN A 292 3.73 -26.34 9.70
CA ASN A 292 3.43 -27.01 8.44
C ASN A 292 4.65 -27.04 7.51
N VAL A 293 5.43 -25.95 7.45
CA VAL A 293 6.67 -25.90 6.64
C VAL A 293 7.75 -26.81 7.24
N VAL A 294 7.90 -26.85 8.56
CA VAL A 294 8.80 -27.79 9.26
C VAL A 294 8.42 -29.23 8.91
N THR A 295 7.14 -29.58 9.05
CA THR A 295 6.63 -30.92 8.74
C THR A 295 6.84 -31.27 7.28
N MET A 296 6.57 -30.34 6.36
CA MET A 296 6.81 -30.50 4.93
C MET A 296 8.27 -30.84 4.63
N LEU A 297 9.22 -30.10 5.17
CA LEU A 297 10.66 -30.32 4.96
C LEU A 297 11.11 -31.67 5.53
N GLY A 298 10.64 -32.03 6.73
CA GLY A 298 10.90 -33.33 7.35
C GLY A 298 10.33 -34.50 6.55
N GLU A 299 9.11 -34.36 6.04
CA GLU A 299 8.43 -35.35 5.20
C GLU A 299 9.12 -35.54 3.85
N LEU A 300 9.61 -34.46 3.22
CA LEU A 300 10.45 -34.56 2.02
C LEU A 300 11.73 -35.35 2.29
N GLY A 301 12.39 -35.10 3.42
CA GLY A 301 13.56 -35.87 3.87
C GLY A 301 13.24 -37.36 4.10
N ARG A 302 12.09 -37.65 4.70
CA ARG A 302 11.62 -39.02 4.96
C ARG A 302 11.31 -39.77 3.67
N GLU A 303 10.49 -39.19 2.82
CA GLU A 303 9.91 -39.86 1.66
C GLU A 303 10.86 -39.92 0.46
N LEU A 304 11.75 -38.94 0.30
CA LEU A 304 12.70 -38.86 -0.82
C LEU A 304 14.14 -39.17 -0.40
N GLY A 305 14.54 -38.75 0.80
CA GLY A 305 15.88 -38.97 1.34
C GLY A 305 16.04 -40.25 2.17
N GLY A 306 14.94 -40.94 2.50
CA GLY A 306 14.96 -42.13 3.37
C GLY A 306 15.33 -41.83 4.83
N LEU A 307 15.17 -40.58 5.26
CA LEU A 307 15.52 -40.13 6.61
C LEU A 307 14.40 -40.44 7.62
N SER A 308 14.68 -40.25 8.92
CA SER A 308 13.72 -40.51 10.00
C SER A 308 13.50 -39.24 10.83
N PRO A 309 12.49 -38.41 10.50
CA PRO A 309 12.16 -37.22 11.28
C PRO A 309 11.51 -37.58 12.61
N SER A 310 11.81 -36.80 13.64
CA SER A 310 11.22 -36.87 14.98
C SER A 310 10.20 -35.74 15.13
N TYR A 311 8.93 -36.09 15.25
CA TYR A 311 7.85 -35.14 15.52
C TYR A 311 7.52 -35.11 17.01
N PRO A 312 7.24 -33.93 17.61
CA PRO A 312 6.69 -33.89 18.97
C PRO A 312 5.36 -34.67 19.01
N PRO A 313 5.05 -35.36 20.13
CA PRO A 313 3.79 -36.08 20.26
C PRO A 313 2.62 -35.11 20.07
N ALA A 314 1.65 -35.46 19.23
CA ALA A 314 0.48 -34.64 18.96
C ALA A 314 -0.18 -34.24 20.30
N ALA A 315 -0.25 -32.94 20.57
CA ALA A 315 -0.92 -32.43 21.75
C ALA A 315 -2.38 -32.91 21.68
N ALA A 316 -2.79 -33.76 22.62
CA ALA A 316 -4.17 -34.18 22.76
C ALA A 316 -5.03 -32.92 22.92
N ALA A 317 -5.84 -32.62 21.91
CA ALA A 317 -6.81 -31.54 21.99
C ALA A 317 -7.66 -31.75 23.25
N SER A 318 -7.60 -30.80 24.19
CA SER A 318 -8.36 -30.85 25.42
C SER A 318 -9.85 -30.81 25.07
N ALA A 319 -10.53 -31.93 25.25
CA ALA A 319 -11.98 -31.99 25.24
C ALA A 319 -12.53 -31.13 26.40
N ALA A 320 -12.98 -29.93 26.08
CA ALA A 320 -13.83 -29.12 26.96
C ALA A 320 -14.75 -28.24 26.10
N GLY A 321 -16.03 -28.60 26.06
CA GLY A 321 -17.08 -27.82 25.41
C GLY A 321 -18.12 -28.70 24.71
N GLY A 322 -19.00 -29.34 25.48
CA GLY A 322 -20.21 -29.95 24.96
C GLY A 322 -21.21 -28.88 24.52
N GLY A 323 -21.75 -29.03 23.32
CA GLY A 323 -22.84 -28.23 22.77
C GLY A 323 -23.46 -28.94 21.57
N GLU A 324 -24.77 -29.14 21.64
CA GLU A 324 -25.60 -29.95 20.72
C GLU A 324 -25.63 -29.41 19.28
N GLY A 325 -25.93 -30.32 18.34
CA GLY A 325 -25.68 -30.16 16.92
C GLY A 325 -26.57 -29.18 16.16
N VAL A 326 -26.00 -28.66 15.08
CA VAL A 326 -26.71 -28.05 13.95
C VAL A 326 -26.06 -28.58 12.67
N GLU A 327 -26.81 -29.38 11.90
CA GLU A 327 -26.40 -29.88 10.59
C GLU A 327 -26.41 -28.74 9.56
N GLY A 328 -25.28 -28.52 8.88
CA GLY A 328 -25.13 -27.62 7.74
C GLY A 328 -24.13 -28.22 6.73
N PRO A 329 -24.12 -27.79 5.45
CA PRO A 329 -23.55 -28.56 4.35
C PRO A 329 -22.01 -28.44 4.29
N LEU A 330 -21.33 -29.10 5.22
CA LEU A 330 -19.89 -29.35 5.25
C LEU A 330 -19.61 -30.78 4.74
N GLY A 331 -19.85 -31.02 3.45
CA GLY A 331 -19.84 -32.36 2.87
C GLY A 331 -18.57 -32.77 2.10
N ALA A 332 -17.53 -31.95 2.02
CA ALA A 332 -16.44 -32.19 1.05
C ALA A 332 -15.09 -32.65 1.63
N LEU A 333 -14.83 -32.54 2.94
CA LEU A 333 -13.50 -32.80 3.52
C LEU A 333 -13.46 -33.87 4.62
N GLN A 334 -14.61 -34.23 5.22
CA GLN A 334 -14.71 -35.41 6.09
C GLN A 334 -14.52 -36.75 5.32
N TRP A 335 -14.59 -36.68 3.99
CA TRP A 335 -14.37 -37.81 3.10
C TRP A 335 -12.90 -38.27 3.04
N VAL A 336 -11.91 -37.37 3.21
CA VAL A 336 -10.49 -37.75 3.08
C VAL A 336 -10.06 -38.63 4.26
N ALA A 337 -10.44 -38.25 5.49
CA ALA A 337 -10.17 -39.05 6.70
C ALA A 337 -10.92 -40.41 6.70
N GLY A 338 -12.20 -40.42 6.28
CA GLY A 338 -12.98 -41.66 6.17
C GLY A 338 -12.51 -42.59 5.03
N PHE A 339 -11.99 -42.02 3.94
CA PHE A 339 -11.42 -42.76 2.81
C PHE A 339 -10.13 -43.50 3.20
N PHE A 340 -9.25 -42.87 3.98
CA PHE A 340 -8.03 -43.51 4.48
C PHE A 340 -8.31 -44.67 5.45
N SER A 341 -9.35 -44.56 6.28
CA SER A 341 -9.74 -45.64 7.20
C SER A 341 -10.32 -46.87 6.46
N SER A 342 -11.08 -46.66 5.38
CA SER A 342 -11.71 -47.78 4.63
C SER A 342 -10.72 -48.63 3.81
N LEU A 343 -9.52 -48.11 3.52
CA LEU A 343 -8.53 -48.80 2.69
C LEU A 343 -7.73 -49.88 3.45
N PHE A 344 -7.81 -49.93 4.78
CA PHE A 344 -7.01 -50.82 5.64
C PHE A 344 -7.82 -51.94 6.33
N ASN A 345 -9.09 -52.14 5.99
CA ASN A 345 -9.86 -53.29 6.52
C ASN A 345 -9.50 -54.59 5.80
N GLY A 346 -8.33 -55.11 6.14
CA GLY A 346 -7.84 -56.43 5.78
C GLY A 346 -6.78 -56.85 6.80
N ASP A 347 -7.22 -57.64 7.77
CA ASP A 347 -6.42 -58.44 8.72
C ASP A 347 -5.81 -57.70 9.94
N ALA A 348 -6.63 -57.58 10.99
CA ALA A 348 -6.35 -56.86 12.24
C ALA A 348 -5.30 -57.50 13.18
N GLY A 349 -4.58 -58.55 12.77
CA GLY A 349 -3.64 -59.28 13.64
C GLY A 349 -2.15 -59.00 13.43
N LYS A 350 -1.76 -58.29 12.36
CA LYS A 350 -0.34 -58.02 12.02
C LYS A 350 0.00 -56.53 11.90
N VAL A 351 -0.98 -55.66 12.14
CA VAL A 351 -0.87 -54.21 11.91
C VAL A 351 -0.25 -53.50 13.12
N GLU A 352 -0.52 -53.93 14.35
CA GLU A 352 -0.04 -53.24 15.56
C GLU A 352 1.50 -53.16 15.69
N ALA A 353 2.24 -54.14 15.17
CA ALA A 353 3.71 -54.13 15.22
C ALA A 353 4.37 -53.36 14.05
N ALA A 354 3.61 -52.99 13.02
CA ALA A 354 4.10 -52.22 11.86
C ALA A 354 3.62 -50.75 11.86
N THR A 355 2.58 -50.43 12.63
CA THR A 355 2.04 -49.06 12.83
C THR A 355 2.86 -48.19 13.78
N ALA A 356 3.95 -48.69 14.37
CA ALA A 356 4.95 -47.84 15.02
C ALA A 356 5.87 -47.11 14.00
N ARG A 357 5.62 -47.25 12.69
CA ARG A 357 6.18 -46.36 11.68
C ARG A 357 5.43 -45.04 11.71
N ILE A 358 6.00 -44.07 12.43
CA ILE A 358 5.60 -42.66 12.59
C ILE A 358 4.70 -42.21 11.42
N SER A 359 3.39 -42.15 11.68
CA SER A 359 2.42 -41.52 10.80
C SER A 359 2.81 -40.05 10.67
N ALA A 360 2.89 -39.54 9.44
CA ALA A 360 3.09 -38.11 9.21
C ALA A 360 2.04 -37.31 10.01
N PRO A 361 2.39 -36.19 10.63
CA PRO A 361 1.42 -35.31 11.29
C PRO A 361 0.30 -34.89 10.32
N GLU A 362 -0.90 -34.60 10.81
CA GLU A 362 -1.93 -34.01 9.94
C GLU A 362 -1.62 -32.53 9.67
N VAL A 363 -2.00 -32.05 8.48
CA VAL A 363 -1.86 -30.63 8.10
C VAL A 363 -2.68 -29.79 9.08
N LYS A 364 -2.04 -28.82 9.73
CA LYS A 364 -2.75 -27.90 10.62
C LYS A 364 -3.44 -26.83 9.78
N GLU A 365 -4.75 -26.94 9.66
CA GLU A 365 -5.56 -25.98 8.90
C GLU A 365 -5.98 -24.79 9.77
N ALA A 366 -5.67 -23.58 9.30
CA ALA A 366 -6.32 -22.36 9.79
C ALA A 366 -7.63 -22.14 9.01
N PRO A 367 -8.69 -21.59 9.64
CA PRO A 367 -9.95 -21.34 8.94
C PRO A 367 -9.74 -20.34 7.79
N ASN A 368 -10.66 -20.31 6.83
CA ASN A 368 -10.57 -19.39 5.68
C ASN A 368 -10.79 -17.92 6.09
N ARG A 369 -11.53 -17.71 7.17
CA ARG A 369 -11.83 -16.41 7.76
C ARG A 369 -11.98 -16.53 9.27
N GLY A 370 -11.78 -15.43 9.96
CA GLY A 370 -11.95 -15.35 11.41
C GLY A 370 -11.30 -14.09 11.95
N LEU A 371 -11.17 -14.03 13.27
CA LEU A 371 -10.48 -12.93 13.95
C LEU A 371 -9.35 -13.47 14.83
N VAL A 372 -8.35 -12.63 15.05
CA VAL A 372 -7.20 -12.94 15.90
C VAL A 372 -6.96 -11.85 16.93
N HIS A 373 -6.27 -12.15 18.02
CA HIS A 373 -5.84 -11.10 18.96
C HIS A 373 -4.42 -11.37 19.43
N HIS A 374 -3.62 -10.31 19.64
CA HIS A 374 -2.23 -10.44 20.07
C HIS A 374 -2.09 -11.10 21.47
N GLU A 375 -2.97 -10.79 22.43
CA GLU A 375 -3.06 -11.53 23.73
C GLU A 375 -3.51 -13.00 23.64
N ARG A 376 -3.95 -13.50 22.47
CA ARG A 376 -4.33 -14.91 22.27
C ARG A 376 -3.68 -15.48 20.99
N PRO A 377 -2.34 -15.62 20.97
CA PRO A 377 -1.65 -16.14 19.80
C PRO A 377 -2.09 -17.58 19.49
N GLY A 378 -2.33 -17.87 18.20
CA GLY A 378 -2.75 -19.19 17.73
C GLY A 378 -4.25 -19.51 17.92
N HIS A 379 -5.04 -18.63 18.54
CA HIS A 379 -6.49 -18.78 18.65
C HIS A 379 -7.21 -17.97 17.56
N TYR A 380 -8.24 -18.57 16.96
CA TYR A 380 -9.09 -17.95 15.95
C TYR A 380 -10.52 -17.85 16.48
N PHE A 381 -11.05 -16.64 16.55
CA PHE A 381 -12.47 -16.41 16.84
C PHE A 381 -13.27 -16.61 15.55
N ALA A 382 -14.42 -17.28 15.64
CA ALA A 382 -15.22 -17.60 14.48
C ALA A 382 -16.04 -16.39 13.99
N THR A 383 -16.50 -15.55 14.92
CA THR A 383 -17.37 -14.41 14.61
C THR A 383 -16.93 -13.12 15.31
N PRO A 384 -17.26 -11.94 14.75
CA PRO A 384 -16.98 -10.66 15.40
C PRO A 384 -17.68 -10.51 16.75
N ARG A 385 -18.90 -11.04 16.89
CA ARG A 385 -19.64 -11.04 18.16
C ARG A 385 -18.85 -11.74 19.27
N GLU A 386 -18.38 -12.96 19.01
CA GLU A 386 -17.57 -13.75 19.94
C GLU A 386 -16.30 -12.99 20.35
N TYR A 387 -15.61 -12.41 19.36
CA TYR A 387 -14.42 -11.59 19.60
C TYR A 387 -14.72 -10.40 20.51
N VAL A 388 -15.79 -9.64 20.23
CA VAL A 388 -16.12 -8.43 20.99
C VAL A 388 -16.58 -8.74 22.41
N GLU A 389 -17.36 -9.81 22.59
CA GLU A 389 -17.77 -10.29 23.92
C GLU A 389 -16.56 -10.70 24.75
N TRP A 390 -15.62 -11.44 24.16
CA TRP A 390 -14.35 -11.76 24.81
C TRP A 390 -13.53 -10.50 25.10
N TYR A 391 -13.38 -9.60 24.13
CA TYR A 391 -12.58 -8.38 24.22
C TYR A 391 -13.04 -7.50 25.38
N TYR A 392 -14.35 -7.23 25.45
CA TYR A 392 -14.92 -6.42 26.52
C TYR A 392 -15.06 -7.15 27.85
N GLY A 393 -15.07 -8.48 27.85
CA GLY A 393 -14.91 -9.28 29.07
C GLY A 393 -13.51 -9.15 29.66
N ARG A 394 -12.49 -9.05 28.79
CA ARG A 394 -11.08 -8.88 29.16
C ARG A 394 -10.71 -7.43 29.51
N PHE A 395 -11.26 -6.46 28.77
CA PHE A 395 -10.99 -5.02 28.86
C PHE A 395 -12.29 -4.22 29.01
N PRO A 396 -12.98 -4.33 30.16
CA PRO A 396 -14.27 -3.67 30.38
C PRO A 396 -14.19 -2.14 30.32
N GLU A 397 -13.04 -1.55 30.65
CA GLU A 397 -12.77 -0.11 30.59
C GLU A 397 -12.73 0.46 29.17
N ARG A 398 -12.55 -0.40 28.16
CA ARG A 398 -12.49 -0.02 26.74
C ARG A 398 -13.86 -0.03 26.06
N LYS A 399 -14.94 -0.35 26.80
CA LYS A 399 -16.31 -0.24 26.29
C LYS A 399 -16.61 1.22 25.93
N GLY A 400 -17.13 1.44 24.72
CA GLY A 400 -17.45 2.77 24.19
C GLY A 400 -16.32 3.43 23.39
N TRP A 401 -15.13 2.83 23.35
CA TRP A 401 -14.11 3.20 22.37
C TRP A 401 -14.56 2.88 20.95
N LYS A 402 -13.97 3.57 19.97
CA LYS A 402 -14.30 3.42 18.55
C LYS A 402 -13.85 2.08 18.02
N VAL A 403 -14.77 1.34 17.40
CA VAL A 403 -14.51 0.01 16.86
C VAL A 403 -14.09 0.13 15.40
N VAL A 404 -12.92 -0.42 15.07
CA VAL A 404 -12.34 -0.30 13.72
C VAL A 404 -12.16 -1.69 13.12
N GLY A 405 -12.88 -1.99 12.04
CA GLY A 405 -12.68 -3.21 11.26
C GLY A 405 -11.32 -3.21 10.57
N VAL A 406 -10.40 -4.10 10.93
CA VAL A 406 -9.07 -4.19 10.32
C VAL A 406 -9.01 -5.45 9.44
N LEU A 407 -9.01 -5.28 8.13
CA LEU A 407 -9.00 -6.40 7.19
C LEU A 407 -7.57 -6.89 6.97
N LEU A 408 -7.32 -8.16 7.30
CA LEU A 408 -6.03 -8.81 7.23
C LEU A 408 -6.00 -9.90 6.16
N TYR A 409 -4.82 -10.12 5.58
CA TYR A 409 -4.61 -11.24 4.68
C TYR A 409 -4.37 -12.52 5.50
N ARG A 410 -5.12 -13.60 5.24
CA ARG A 410 -5.00 -14.88 5.99
C ARG A 410 -3.56 -15.37 6.02
N LYS A 411 -2.83 -15.28 4.90
CA LYS A 411 -1.44 -15.76 4.83
C LYS A 411 -0.55 -15.05 5.85
N HIS A 412 -0.75 -13.76 6.08
CA HIS A 412 0.02 -12.99 7.07
C HIS A 412 -0.29 -13.42 8.51
N VAL A 413 -1.55 -13.75 8.79
CA VAL A 413 -1.98 -14.26 10.09
C VAL A 413 -1.41 -15.65 10.36
N VAL A 414 -1.48 -16.56 9.38
CA VAL A 414 -0.95 -17.92 9.52
C VAL A 414 0.57 -17.91 9.65
N SER A 415 1.25 -17.01 8.94
CA SER A 415 2.69 -16.77 9.12
C SER A 415 3.05 -16.05 10.42
N SER A 416 2.07 -15.66 11.25
CA SER A 416 2.26 -14.90 12.49
C SER A 416 3.11 -13.64 12.28
N LEU A 417 2.85 -12.87 11.22
CA LEU A 417 3.69 -11.72 10.88
C LEU A 417 3.66 -10.66 12.01
N PRO A 418 4.83 -10.12 12.40
CA PRO A 418 4.97 -9.32 13.62
C PRO A 418 4.32 -7.94 13.53
N TYR A 419 3.96 -7.48 12.33
CA TYR A 419 3.29 -6.19 12.15
C TYR A 419 1.82 -6.21 12.63
N ILE A 420 1.18 -7.38 12.64
CA ILE A 420 -0.23 -7.53 13.05
C ILE A 420 -0.41 -7.20 14.54
N PRO A 421 0.34 -7.83 15.47
CA PRO A 421 0.26 -7.44 16.89
C PRO A 421 0.71 -6.00 17.10
N GLU A 422 1.73 -5.52 16.38
CA GLU A 422 2.20 -4.14 16.48
C GLU A 422 1.12 -3.11 16.09
N LEU A 423 0.40 -3.33 14.99
CA LEU A 423 -0.71 -2.49 14.55
C LEU A 423 -1.86 -2.51 15.56
N THR A 424 -2.29 -3.70 15.97
CA THR A 424 -3.43 -3.84 16.90
C THR A 424 -3.12 -3.23 18.27
N GLN A 425 -1.94 -3.49 18.83
CA GLN A 425 -1.50 -2.88 20.09
C GLN A 425 -1.40 -1.36 20.00
N HIS A 426 -0.91 -0.83 18.88
CA HIS A 426 -0.85 0.61 18.68
C HIS A 426 -2.25 1.23 18.64
N MET A 427 -3.19 0.63 17.90
CA MET A 427 -4.58 1.09 17.86
C MET A 427 -5.22 1.10 19.25
N GLU A 428 -4.99 0.07 20.06
CA GLU A 428 -5.44 0.03 21.46
C GLU A 428 -4.80 1.12 22.32
N GLY A 429 -3.50 1.36 22.15
CA GLY A 429 -2.78 2.43 22.85
C GLY A 429 -3.35 3.82 22.52
N GLU A 430 -3.89 3.99 21.33
CA GLU A 430 -4.53 5.23 20.86
C GLU A 430 -6.05 5.27 21.16
N GLY A 431 -6.60 4.34 21.95
CA GLY A 431 -8.01 4.40 22.34
C GLY A 431 -9.00 3.87 21.28
N LEU A 432 -8.55 3.01 20.37
CA LEU A 432 -9.38 2.33 19.38
C LEU A 432 -9.51 0.84 19.72
N VAL A 433 -10.65 0.23 19.39
CA VAL A 433 -10.85 -1.22 19.48
C VAL A 433 -10.63 -1.81 18.09
N PRO A 434 -9.46 -2.41 17.81
CA PRO A 434 -9.24 -3.07 16.53
C PRO A 434 -10.08 -4.34 16.45
N LEU A 435 -10.70 -4.57 15.30
CA LEU A 435 -11.38 -5.82 14.95
C LEU A 435 -10.63 -6.49 13.79
N PRO A 436 -9.49 -7.15 14.07
CA PRO A 436 -8.59 -7.75 13.08
C PRO A 436 -9.19 -9.00 12.45
N PHE A 437 -9.91 -8.80 11.36
CA PHE A 437 -10.62 -9.83 10.63
C PHE A 437 -9.77 -10.29 9.45
N PHE A 438 -9.37 -11.55 9.43
CA PHE A 438 -8.60 -12.11 8.32
C PHE A 438 -9.48 -12.86 7.33
N ILE A 439 -9.06 -12.84 6.07
CA ILE A 439 -9.77 -13.47 4.96
C ILE A 439 -8.82 -14.14 3.98
N THR A 440 -9.36 -15.12 3.24
CA THR A 440 -8.80 -15.60 1.98
C THR A 440 -9.00 -14.56 0.88
N GLY A 441 -7.99 -14.41 0.01
CA GLY A 441 -7.68 -13.17 -0.69
C GLY A 441 -8.74 -12.45 -1.54
N VAL A 442 -9.91 -13.01 -1.79
CA VAL A 442 -10.97 -12.40 -2.62
C VAL A 442 -12.26 -12.11 -1.84
N ASP A 443 -12.30 -12.42 -0.55
CA ASP A 443 -13.54 -12.47 0.24
C ASP A 443 -13.77 -11.23 1.13
N ALA A 444 -13.10 -10.10 0.86
CA ALA A 444 -13.16 -8.92 1.73
C ALA A 444 -14.57 -8.34 1.78
N HIS A 445 -15.22 -8.28 0.63
CA HIS A 445 -16.62 -7.93 0.51
C HIS A 445 -17.55 -8.81 1.35
N ILE A 446 -17.30 -10.12 1.47
CA ILE A 446 -18.12 -11.02 2.29
C ILE A 446 -17.96 -10.67 3.77
N ALA A 447 -16.72 -10.47 4.22
CA ALA A 447 -16.44 -10.07 5.60
C ALA A 447 -17.12 -8.74 5.95
N VAL A 448 -16.94 -7.71 5.12
CA VAL A 448 -17.55 -6.40 5.36
C VAL A 448 -19.07 -6.48 5.27
N ARG A 449 -19.63 -7.16 4.28
CA ARG A 449 -21.09 -7.27 4.07
C ARG A 449 -21.79 -8.01 5.21
N ASP A 450 -21.25 -9.16 5.61
CA ASP A 450 -21.97 -10.14 6.46
C ASP A 450 -21.58 -10.05 7.93
N SER A 451 -20.36 -9.63 8.22
CA SER A 451 -19.78 -9.69 9.58
C SER A 451 -19.67 -8.31 10.24
N LEU A 452 -19.76 -7.22 9.46
CA LEU A 452 -19.73 -5.85 9.98
C LEU A 452 -21.06 -5.15 9.73
N THR A 453 -21.45 -4.23 10.60
CA THR A 453 -22.60 -3.35 10.41
C THR A 453 -22.31 -1.95 10.97
N SER A 454 -23.26 -1.04 10.89
CA SER A 454 -23.16 0.28 11.50
C SER A 454 -24.50 0.73 12.06
N PRO A 455 -24.51 1.73 12.97
CA PRO A 455 -25.75 2.37 13.41
C PRO A 455 -26.58 2.92 12.23
N TYR A 456 -25.91 3.42 11.19
CA TYR A 456 -26.57 3.91 9.98
C TYR A 456 -27.31 2.81 9.23
N GLU A 457 -26.64 1.68 8.95
CA GLU A 457 -27.23 0.55 8.22
C GLU A 457 -28.47 0.02 8.95
N ARG A 458 -28.36 -0.22 10.26
CA ARG A 458 -29.49 -0.70 11.08
C ARG A 458 -30.66 0.28 11.07
N GLY A 459 -30.38 1.58 11.16
CA GLY A 459 -31.40 2.62 11.07
C GLY A 459 -32.06 2.67 9.70
N ALA A 460 -31.29 2.59 8.61
CA ALA A 460 -31.80 2.61 7.25
C ALA A 460 -32.65 1.37 6.93
N VAL A 461 -32.23 0.19 7.42
CA VAL A 461 -33.01 -1.06 7.33
C VAL A 461 -34.32 -0.94 8.12
N ALA A 462 -34.28 -0.39 9.34
CA ALA A 462 -35.49 -0.17 10.14
C ALA A 462 -36.48 0.81 9.48
N ARG A 463 -35.99 1.79 8.70
CA ARG A 463 -36.81 2.73 7.92
C ARG A 463 -37.25 2.17 6.55
N GLY A 464 -36.74 1.02 6.12
CA GLY A 464 -37.03 0.44 4.81
C GLY A 464 -36.38 1.16 3.61
N GLU A 465 -35.38 2.02 3.87
CA GLU A 465 -34.66 2.78 2.83
C GLU A 465 -33.64 1.90 2.08
N VAL A 466 -33.03 0.98 2.81
CA VAL A 466 -32.14 -0.04 2.27
C VAL A 466 -32.84 -1.38 2.50
N PRO A 467 -32.97 -2.25 1.49
CA PRO A 467 -33.49 -3.59 1.73
C PRO A 467 -32.64 -4.22 2.83
N ALA A 468 -33.29 -4.79 3.85
CA ALA A 468 -32.60 -5.59 4.85
C ALA A 468 -31.68 -6.54 4.09
N ASN A 469 -30.38 -6.35 4.21
CA ASN A 469 -29.45 -7.23 3.54
C ASN A 469 -29.76 -8.62 4.11
N PRO A 470 -30.19 -9.61 3.30
CA PRO A 470 -30.57 -10.94 3.81
C PRO A 470 -29.41 -11.64 4.54
N THR A 471 -28.21 -11.03 4.53
CA THR A 471 -26.94 -11.50 5.05
C THR A 471 -26.44 -10.77 6.30
N LEU A 472 -27.19 -9.82 6.87
CA LEU A 472 -26.79 -9.13 8.10
C LEU A 472 -26.90 -10.14 9.28
N SER A 473 -25.78 -10.81 9.55
CA SER A 473 -25.72 -11.88 10.54
C SER A 473 -26.08 -11.37 11.92
N PRO A 474 -26.77 -12.15 12.79
CA PRO A 474 -26.88 -11.82 14.20
C PRO A 474 -25.51 -11.61 14.87
N ASP A 475 -24.46 -12.19 14.30
CA ASP A 475 -23.08 -12.06 14.77
C ASP A 475 -22.36 -10.81 14.26
N ALA A 476 -23.02 -9.97 13.45
CA ALA A 476 -22.41 -8.77 12.88
C ALA A 476 -22.23 -7.66 13.92
N VAL A 477 -21.07 -7.03 13.94
CA VAL A 477 -20.70 -6.00 14.95
C VAL A 477 -20.69 -4.60 14.33
N ASP A 478 -21.12 -3.61 15.11
CA ASP A 478 -21.03 -2.21 14.73
C ASP A 478 -19.57 -1.76 14.61
N VAL A 479 -19.23 -1.15 13.48
CA VAL A 479 -17.93 -0.51 13.25
C VAL A 479 -18.09 0.98 12.97
N ASP A 480 -17.12 1.76 13.42
CA ASP A 480 -17.03 3.19 13.17
C ASP A 480 -16.24 3.50 11.88
N ALA A 481 -15.26 2.65 11.55
CA ALA A 481 -14.43 2.73 10.35
C ALA A 481 -13.94 1.34 9.92
N VAL A 482 -13.50 1.22 8.66
CA VAL A 482 -12.85 0.02 8.13
C VAL A 482 -11.47 0.41 7.59
N VAL A 483 -10.44 -0.34 7.98
CA VAL A 483 -9.06 -0.19 7.52
C VAL A 483 -8.66 -1.48 6.79
N SER A 484 -8.41 -1.39 5.49
CA SER A 484 -7.90 -2.51 4.70
C SER A 484 -6.37 -2.52 4.69
N THR A 485 -5.75 -3.61 5.16
CA THR A 485 -4.30 -3.83 5.03
C THR A 485 -3.94 -4.76 3.86
N ILE A 486 -4.92 -5.07 3.00
CA ILE A 486 -4.78 -6.11 1.96
C ILE A 486 -4.26 -5.50 0.65
N GLY A 487 -4.67 -4.26 0.31
CA GLY A 487 -4.25 -3.59 -0.93
C GLY A 487 -4.85 -4.19 -2.21
N PHE A 488 -5.97 -4.88 -2.10
CA PHE A 488 -6.77 -5.29 -3.27
C PHE A 488 -8.15 -4.66 -3.20
N PRO A 489 -8.89 -4.62 -4.33
CA PRO A 489 -10.28 -4.19 -4.31
C PRO A 489 -11.09 -4.99 -3.31
N LEU A 490 -12.10 -4.37 -2.71
CA LEU A 490 -12.99 -5.00 -1.73
C LEU A 490 -13.71 -6.21 -2.34
N VAL A 491 -14.16 -6.06 -3.59
CA VAL A 491 -14.79 -7.13 -4.37
C VAL A 491 -13.82 -7.54 -5.48
N GLY A 492 -13.39 -8.80 -5.45
CA GLY A 492 -12.54 -9.39 -6.49
C GLY A 492 -11.11 -9.65 -6.03
N GLY A 493 -10.41 -10.53 -6.75
CA GLY A 493 -8.98 -10.81 -6.56
C GLY A 493 -8.09 -10.07 -7.56
N PRO A 494 -6.78 -10.36 -7.58
CA PRO A 494 -5.82 -9.74 -8.51
C PRO A 494 -6.25 -9.83 -9.98
N ALA A 495 -6.96 -10.91 -10.36
CA ALA A 495 -7.47 -11.15 -11.71
C ALA A 495 -8.91 -10.63 -11.95
N GLY A 496 -9.67 -10.27 -10.89
CA GLY A 496 -11.06 -9.84 -10.99
C GLY A 496 -11.23 -8.42 -11.55
N SER A 497 -10.18 -7.61 -11.49
CA SER A 497 -10.13 -6.22 -11.98
C SER A 497 -10.41 -6.07 -13.49
N MET A 498 -10.34 -7.14 -14.26
CA MET A 498 -10.66 -7.17 -15.70
C MET A 498 -12.17 -7.07 -15.99
N GLU A 499 -13.05 -7.31 -15.00
CA GLU A 499 -14.51 -7.04 -15.06
C GLU A 499 -14.90 -5.82 -14.20
N GLY A 500 -14.03 -4.80 -14.17
CA GLY A 500 -14.03 -3.71 -13.18
C GLY A 500 -15.32 -2.91 -13.00
N ALA A 501 -16.25 -2.88 -13.98
CA ALA A 501 -17.51 -2.16 -13.83
C ALA A 501 -18.52 -2.87 -12.90
N ARG A 502 -18.69 -4.20 -13.03
CA ARG A 502 -19.66 -4.96 -12.22
C ARG A 502 -19.23 -5.12 -10.76
N GLN A 503 -17.92 -5.22 -10.53
CA GLN A 503 -17.36 -5.42 -9.19
C GLN A 503 -17.35 -4.12 -8.38
N ALA A 504 -17.10 -2.96 -9.02
CA ALA A 504 -17.15 -1.65 -8.38
C ALA A 504 -18.57 -1.29 -7.89
N ASP A 505 -19.61 -1.60 -8.67
CA ASP A 505 -21.00 -1.36 -8.26
C ASP A 505 -21.38 -2.13 -6.98
N LEU A 506 -20.94 -3.39 -6.86
CA LEU A 506 -21.19 -4.20 -5.66
C LEU A 506 -20.39 -3.67 -4.46
N ALA A 507 -19.11 -3.31 -4.66
CA ALA A 507 -18.28 -2.72 -3.60
C ALA A 507 -18.93 -1.43 -3.09
N LYS A 508 -19.39 -0.57 -4.01
CA LYS A 508 -20.14 0.65 -3.71
C LYS A 508 -21.41 0.35 -2.93
N GLN A 509 -22.23 -0.63 -3.35
CA GLN A 509 -23.44 -1.00 -2.62
C GLN A 509 -23.13 -1.43 -1.18
N ILE A 510 -22.11 -2.27 -0.97
CA ILE A 510 -21.69 -2.76 0.34
C ILE A 510 -21.21 -1.59 1.22
N LEU A 511 -20.29 -0.77 0.69
CA LEU A 511 -19.71 0.36 1.43
C LEU A 511 -20.76 1.45 1.74
N MET A 512 -21.66 1.75 0.80
CA MET A 512 -22.76 2.70 1.01
C MET A 512 -23.77 2.19 2.05
N ALA A 513 -24.02 0.88 2.12
CA ALA A 513 -24.87 0.30 3.16
C ALA A 513 -24.25 0.51 4.55
N LYS A 514 -22.94 0.31 4.70
CA LYS A 514 -22.23 0.55 5.97
C LYS A 514 -22.12 2.03 6.28
N ASN A 515 -21.92 2.87 5.27
CA ASN A 515 -21.75 4.32 5.38
C ASN A 515 -20.67 4.70 6.40
N VAL A 516 -19.50 4.03 6.30
CA VAL A 516 -18.34 4.31 7.14
C VAL A 516 -17.07 4.64 6.35
N PRO A 517 -16.17 5.49 6.90
CA PRO A 517 -14.85 5.71 6.34
C PRO A 517 -14.13 4.39 6.04
N TYR A 518 -13.73 4.24 4.78
CA TYR A 518 -12.99 3.08 4.29
C TYR A 518 -11.55 3.50 3.97
N PHE A 519 -10.63 3.17 4.87
CA PHE A 519 -9.21 3.46 4.78
C PHE A 519 -8.45 2.32 4.13
N VAL A 520 -7.33 2.65 3.49
CA VAL A 520 -6.37 1.65 3.01
C VAL A 520 -5.02 1.97 3.61
N ALA A 521 -4.52 1.06 4.46
CA ALA A 521 -3.25 1.24 5.13
C ALA A 521 -2.56 -0.10 5.30
N ALA A 522 -1.43 -0.28 4.62
CA ALA A 522 -0.68 -1.52 4.64
C ALA A 522 0.84 -1.25 4.69
N PRO A 523 1.63 -2.17 5.25
CA PRO A 523 3.07 -2.15 5.04
C PRO A 523 3.41 -2.53 3.59
N LEU A 524 4.53 -2.03 3.08
CA LEU A 524 5.10 -2.42 1.81
C LEU A 524 5.69 -3.83 1.93
N LEU A 525 5.21 -4.75 1.10
CA LEU A 525 5.56 -6.18 1.20
C LEU A 525 6.82 -6.56 0.41
N ILE A 526 7.23 -5.71 -0.53
CA ILE A 526 8.35 -5.97 -1.46
C ILE A 526 9.45 -4.92 -1.30
N GLN A 527 9.09 -3.70 -0.96
CA GLN A 527 10.01 -2.57 -0.87
C GLN A 527 10.45 -2.34 0.57
N ASP A 528 11.74 -2.05 0.75
CA ASP A 528 12.26 -1.66 2.06
C ASP A 528 11.99 -0.18 2.39
N VAL A 529 11.98 0.11 3.68
CA VAL A 529 11.68 1.46 4.20
C VAL A 529 12.69 2.51 3.71
N LYS A 530 13.97 2.16 3.54
CA LYS A 530 15.00 3.12 3.12
C LYS A 530 14.78 3.54 1.67
N SER A 531 14.56 2.59 0.76
CA SER A 531 14.23 2.90 -0.64
C SER A 531 12.92 3.66 -0.77
N TRP A 532 11.90 3.35 0.05
CA TRP A 532 10.67 4.14 0.09
C TRP A 532 10.92 5.60 0.48
N TYR A 533 11.70 5.86 1.53
CA TYR A 533 12.02 7.23 1.96
C TYR A 533 12.84 8.01 0.92
N GLN A 534 13.71 7.32 0.17
CA GLN A 534 14.58 7.96 -0.82
C GLN A 534 13.90 8.23 -2.17
N SER A 535 13.01 7.36 -2.61
CA SER A 535 12.48 7.39 -3.99
C SER A 535 10.96 7.30 -4.09
N GLY A 536 10.25 7.16 -2.97
CA GLY A 536 8.81 6.91 -2.94
C GLY A 536 8.45 5.45 -3.20
N ILE A 537 7.15 5.17 -3.22
CA ILE A 537 6.62 3.80 -3.39
C ILE A 537 6.83 3.31 -4.83
N GLY A 538 7.36 2.10 -4.98
CA GLY A 538 7.63 1.45 -6.26
C GLY A 538 6.37 1.06 -7.04
N GLY A 539 6.51 0.89 -8.36
CA GLY A 539 5.41 0.72 -9.31
C GLY A 539 4.38 -0.35 -8.93
N LEU A 540 4.82 -1.59 -8.66
CA LEU A 540 3.88 -2.66 -8.34
C LEU A 540 3.15 -2.43 -7.00
N GLN A 541 3.86 -1.95 -5.98
CA GLN A 541 3.26 -1.62 -4.68
C GLN A 541 2.26 -0.46 -4.79
N SER A 542 2.49 0.49 -5.70
CA SER A 542 1.57 1.60 -5.94
C SER A 542 0.21 1.15 -6.48
N VAL A 543 0.17 0.10 -7.31
CA VAL A 543 -1.09 -0.41 -7.87
C VAL A 543 -1.95 -1.01 -6.77
N VAL A 544 -1.31 -1.77 -5.88
CA VAL A 544 -1.94 -2.47 -4.75
C VAL A 544 -2.40 -1.47 -3.67
N LEU A 545 -1.54 -0.54 -3.26
CA LEU A 545 -1.89 0.36 -2.16
C LEU A 545 -2.80 1.53 -2.59
N TYR A 546 -2.70 1.98 -3.84
CA TYR A 546 -3.42 3.17 -4.32
C TYR A 546 -4.41 2.83 -5.44
N SER A 547 -3.92 2.49 -6.63
CA SER A 547 -4.75 2.51 -7.84
C SER A 547 -5.96 1.58 -7.78
N LEU A 548 -5.82 0.37 -7.22
CA LEU A 548 -6.92 -0.58 -7.11
C LEU A 548 -7.93 -0.16 -6.02
N PRO A 549 -7.52 0.15 -4.77
CA PRO A 549 -8.48 0.57 -3.75
C PRO A 549 -9.13 1.94 -3.99
N GLU A 550 -8.48 2.81 -4.77
CA GLU A 550 -9.08 4.08 -5.23
C GLU A 550 -10.38 3.86 -6.02
N LEU A 551 -10.50 2.74 -6.75
CA LEU A 551 -11.71 2.37 -7.49
C LEU A 551 -12.88 2.00 -6.57
N ASP A 552 -12.61 1.51 -5.37
CA ASP A 552 -13.65 1.25 -4.36
C ASP A 552 -14.10 2.52 -3.63
N GLY A 553 -13.43 3.65 -3.86
CA GLY A 553 -13.66 4.88 -3.12
C GLY A 553 -12.93 4.94 -1.78
N ALA A 554 -11.86 4.16 -1.59
CA ALA A 554 -11.03 4.25 -0.40
C ALA A 554 -10.53 5.67 -0.16
N ILE A 555 -10.58 6.13 1.09
CA ILE A 555 -9.99 7.39 1.53
C ILE A 555 -8.63 7.12 2.16
N ASP A 556 -7.78 8.13 2.20
CA ASP A 556 -6.55 8.15 2.99
C ASP A 556 -5.67 6.89 2.86
N ALA A 557 -4.91 6.81 1.76
CA ALA A 557 -3.95 5.73 1.57
C ALA A 557 -2.65 6.00 2.35
N ILE A 558 -2.40 5.20 3.40
CA ILE A 558 -1.28 5.41 4.33
C ILE A 558 -0.35 4.18 4.33
N PRO A 559 0.88 4.30 3.77
CA PRO A 559 1.89 3.25 3.93
C PRO A 559 2.31 3.17 5.40
N LEU A 560 2.11 2.01 6.03
CA LEU A 560 2.39 1.83 7.45
C LEU A 560 3.86 1.51 7.74
N GLY A 561 4.62 1.13 6.72
CA GLY A 561 5.99 0.67 6.87
C GLY A 561 6.43 -0.17 5.67
N GLY A 562 7.46 -0.98 5.82
CA GLY A 562 8.02 -1.78 4.73
C GLY A 562 9.02 -2.81 5.22
N LEU A 563 9.75 -3.43 4.29
CA LEU A 563 10.81 -4.37 4.66
C LEU A 563 11.99 -3.65 5.36
N CYS A 564 12.64 -4.32 6.29
CA CYS A 564 13.89 -3.88 6.88
C CYS A 564 15.03 -3.99 5.83
N CYS A 565 15.76 -2.89 5.61
CA CYS A 565 16.90 -2.87 4.69
C CYS A 565 18.19 -3.46 5.27
N GLY A 566 18.23 -3.82 6.55
CA GLY A 566 19.42 -4.33 7.24
C GLY A 566 20.48 -3.27 7.57
N ASP A 567 20.32 -2.04 7.08
CA ASP A 567 21.19 -0.91 7.38
C ASP A 567 20.92 -0.39 8.80
N ARG A 568 21.74 -0.85 9.75
CA ARG A 568 21.65 -0.45 11.15
C ARG A 568 21.89 1.04 11.36
N GLU A 569 22.62 1.73 10.49
CA GLU A 569 22.85 3.18 10.64
C GLU A 569 21.61 3.97 10.23
N PHE A 570 20.99 3.59 9.10
CA PHE A 570 19.67 4.12 8.73
C PHE A 570 18.64 3.85 9.83
N CYS A 571 18.65 2.64 10.41
CA CYS A 571 17.80 2.34 11.55
C CYS A 571 18.19 3.14 12.82
N ASN A 572 19.46 3.35 13.13
CA ASN A 572 19.85 4.03 14.37
C ASN A 572 19.79 5.56 14.31
N SER A 573 19.56 6.13 13.12
CA SER A 573 19.26 7.55 12.97
C SER A 573 17.98 7.91 13.73
N GLU A 574 17.84 9.17 14.17
CA GLU A 574 16.80 9.65 15.13
C GLU A 574 15.32 9.51 14.69
N ARG A 575 15.06 8.78 13.60
CA ARG A 575 13.77 8.52 12.96
C ARG A 575 12.99 7.37 13.64
N ASP A 576 13.04 7.30 14.97
CA ASP A 576 12.34 6.28 15.80
C ASP A 576 12.64 4.80 15.45
N LEU A 577 13.76 4.57 14.75
CA LEU A 577 14.23 3.25 14.33
C LEU A 577 15.40 2.75 15.22
N LYS A 578 15.77 3.52 16.26
CA LYS A 578 16.91 3.35 17.21
C LYS A 578 17.01 1.99 17.93
N SER A 579 16.05 1.10 17.70
CA SER A 579 15.95 -0.24 18.31
C SER A 579 15.63 -1.34 17.29
N CYS A 580 15.98 -1.16 16.01
CA CYS A 580 15.75 -2.20 15.00
C CYS A 580 16.60 -3.44 15.30
N SER A 581 16.02 -4.37 16.06
CA SER A 581 16.52 -5.71 16.30
C SER A 581 16.10 -6.69 15.19
N ARG A 582 15.21 -6.26 14.28
CA ARG A 582 14.67 -7.09 13.21
C ARG A 582 15.69 -7.31 12.11
N GLU A 583 15.76 -8.53 11.60
CA GLU A 583 16.66 -8.87 10.51
C GLU A 583 16.20 -8.18 9.21
N ALA A 584 17.11 -8.07 8.23
CA ALA A 584 16.73 -7.58 6.90
C ALA A 584 15.55 -8.41 6.36
N GLY A 585 14.69 -7.82 5.52
CA GLY A 585 13.55 -8.52 4.92
C GLY A 585 12.35 -8.74 5.84
N GLU A 586 12.43 -8.49 7.15
CA GLU A 586 11.24 -8.47 8.00
C GLU A 586 10.40 -7.20 7.79
N ILE A 587 9.07 -7.31 7.87
CA ILE A 587 8.19 -6.14 7.82
C ILE A 587 8.34 -5.35 9.13
N ARG A 588 8.51 -4.04 9.02
CA ARG A 588 8.53 -3.09 10.13
C ARG A 588 7.53 -1.97 9.89
N LEU A 589 6.74 -1.65 10.92
CA LEU A 589 5.89 -0.47 10.91
C LEU A 589 6.67 0.76 11.37
N VAL A 590 6.33 1.90 10.79
CA VAL A 590 6.89 3.21 11.16
C VAL A 590 5.90 3.89 12.09
N LYS A 591 6.32 4.18 13.33
CA LYS A 591 5.45 4.69 14.39
C LYS A 591 4.69 5.96 13.99
N ASP A 592 5.37 6.91 13.37
CA ASP A 592 4.74 8.14 12.89
C ASP A 592 3.64 7.88 11.84
N ARG A 593 3.77 6.83 11.02
CA ARG A 593 2.73 6.43 10.07
C ARG A 593 1.55 5.74 10.76
N LEU A 594 1.80 4.99 11.82
CA LEU A 594 0.75 4.44 12.69
C LEU A 594 -0.03 5.57 13.37
N ASN A 595 0.66 6.56 13.94
CA ASN A 595 0.06 7.76 14.52
C ASN A 595 -0.80 8.49 13.48
N ARG A 596 -0.29 8.65 12.24
CA ARG A 596 -1.04 9.29 11.16
C ARG A 596 -2.34 8.55 10.87
N LEU A 597 -2.32 7.22 10.77
CA LEU A 597 -3.53 6.42 10.57
C LEU A 597 -4.52 6.61 11.72
N THR A 598 -4.10 6.40 12.97
CA THR A 598 -5.00 6.43 14.12
C THR A 598 -5.59 7.82 14.35
N GLN A 599 -4.79 8.88 14.21
CA GLN A 599 -5.27 10.26 14.30
C GLN A 599 -6.31 10.60 13.22
N ARG A 600 -6.12 10.12 11.98
CA ARG A 600 -7.10 10.33 10.91
C ARG A 600 -8.39 9.55 11.14
N VAL A 601 -8.29 8.30 11.59
CA VAL A 601 -9.46 7.50 12.00
C VAL A 601 -10.24 8.23 13.11
N HIS A 602 -9.55 8.76 14.12
CA HIS A 602 -10.17 9.56 15.18
C HIS A 602 -10.86 10.80 14.64
N LYS A 603 -10.23 11.58 13.76
CA LYS A 603 -10.84 12.79 13.21
C LYS A 603 -12.08 12.48 12.37
N TRP A 604 -12.04 11.47 11.50
CA TRP A 604 -13.19 11.06 10.70
C TRP A 604 -14.36 10.53 11.55
N THR A 605 -14.07 9.75 12.59
CA THR A 605 -15.10 9.21 13.48
C THR A 605 -15.67 10.26 14.42
N THR A 606 -14.83 11.16 14.93
CA THR A 606 -15.25 12.34 15.73
C THR A 606 -16.15 13.27 14.91
N LEU A 607 -15.82 13.50 13.63
CA LEU A 607 -16.63 14.33 12.74
C LEU A 607 -18.06 13.78 12.60
N ARG A 608 -18.21 12.44 12.53
CA ARG A 608 -19.54 11.80 12.51
C ARG A 608 -20.30 12.02 13.80
N ASP A 609 -19.64 11.84 14.95
CA ASP A 609 -20.32 11.91 16.26
C ASP A 609 -20.77 13.32 16.63
N LYS A 610 -20.05 14.33 16.13
CA LYS A 610 -20.29 15.72 16.46
C LYS A 610 -21.59 16.22 15.80
N ASN A 611 -22.41 16.95 16.55
CA ASN A 611 -23.63 17.55 16.02
C ASN A 611 -23.31 18.59 14.95
N GLU A 612 -24.17 18.72 13.94
CA GLU A 612 -24.00 19.63 12.79
C GLU A 612 -23.68 21.08 13.23
N ALA A 613 -24.39 21.60 14.23
CA ALA A 613 -24.22 22.96 14.73
C ALA A 613 -22.85 23.21 15.40
N GLU A 614 -22.20 22.16 15.91
CA GLU A 614 -20.92 22.22 16.62
C GLU A 614 -19.72 21.99 15.68
N ARG A 615 -19.97 21.45 14.48
CA ARG A 615 -18.94 21.17 13.47
C ARG A 615 -18.31 22.46 12.96
N ARG A 616 -16.98 22.44 12.87
CA ARG A 616 -16.13 23.52 12.38
C ARG A 616 -15.53 23.13 11.05
N VAL A 617 -15.82 23.94 10.04
CA VAL A 617 -15.38 23.68 8.67
C VAL A 617 -14.46 24.81 8.24
N ALA A 618 -13.24 24.46 7.86
CA ALA A 618 -12.35 25.40 7.19
C ALA A 618 -12.54 25.26 5.69
N VAL A 619 -12.88 26.34 4.99
CA VAL A 619 -12.89 26.40 3.52
C VAL A 619 -11.62 27.09 3.08
N VAL A 620 -10.83 26.43 2.24
CA VAL A 620 -9.58 26.97 1.70
C VAL A 620 -9.81 27.38 0.26
N LEU A 621 -9.67 28.67 0.00
CA LEU A 621 -9.70 29.28 -1.33
C LEU A 621 -8.29 29.45 -1.87
N TYR A 622 -8.18 29.34 -3.18
CA TYR A 622 -6.95 29.58 -3.91
C TYR A 622 -7.10 30.75 -4.90
N GLY A 623 -6.00 31.48 -5.13
CA GLY A 623 -5.91 32.49 -6.19
C GLY A 623 -5.19 31.93 -7.40
N TYR A 624 -5.91 31.59 -8.47
CA TYR A 624 -5.33 31.05 -9.70
C TYR A 624 -5.32 32.10 -10.84
N PRO A 625 -4.18 32.32 -11.53
CA PRO A 625 -2.83 31.81 -11.25
C PRO A 625 -2.19 32.40 -9.97
N PRO A 626 -1.23 31.72 -9.32
CA PRO A 626 -0.64 32.20 -8.07
C PRO A 626 0.03 33.57 -8.24
N GLY A 627 -0.31 34.52 -7.37
CA GLY A 627 0.28 35.87 -7.34
C GLY A 627 -0.15 36.82 -8.48
N ILE A 628 -0.99 36.38 -9.42
CA ILE A 628 -1.45 37.17 -10.57
C ILE A 628 -2.97 37.07 -10.77
N GLY A 629 -3.57 35.94 -10.40
CA GLY A 629 -4.99 35.68 -10.51
C GLY A 629 -5.81 36.24 -9.35
N ALA A 630 -7.11 36.45 -9.60
CA ALA A 630 -8.02 36.89 -8.56
C ALA A 630 -8.27 35.76 -7.55
N THR A 631 -8.31 36.08 -6.25
CA THR A 631 -8.73 35.16 -5.20
C THR A 631 -10.07 34.52 -5.56
N GLY A 632 -10.20 33.20 -5.36
CA GLY A 632 -11.46 32.50 -5.61
C GLY A 632 -11.80 32.41 -7.10
N THR A 633 -10.80 32.27 -7.97
CA THR A 633 -10.99 31.84 -9.36
C THR A 633 -10.59 30.38 -9.50
N ALA A 634 -11.35 29.63 -10.29
CA ALA A 634 -11.02 28.26 -10.66
C ALA A 634 -11.43 28.02 -12.11
N ALA A 635 -10.65 27.23 -12.85
CA ALA A 635 -11.10 26.81 -14.16
C ALA A 635 -12.40 26.00 -14.00
N LEU A 636 -13.37 26.26 -14.87
CA LEU A 636 -14.61 25.48 -14.98
C LEU A 636 -15.55 25.53 -13.75
N LEU A 637 -15.29 26.38 -12.76
CA LEU A 637 -16.15 26.56 -11.58
C LEU A 637 -16.34 28.06 -11.25
N ASN A 638 -17.59 28.49 -11.11
CA ASN A 638 -17.89 29.81 -10.53
C ASN A 638 -17.79 29.70 -9.01
N VAL A 639 -16.59 29.94 -8.47
CA VAL A 639 -16.29 29.76 -7.05
C VAL A 639 -17.14 30.64 -6.13
N PRO A 640 -17.29 31.96 -6.33
CA PRO A 640 -18.08 32.80 -5.42
C PRO A 640 -19.53 32.33 -5.30
N LYS A 641 -20.18 32.06 -6.43
CA LYS A 641 -21.56 31.59 -6.46
C LYS A 641 -21.70 30.20 -5.84
N SER A 642 -20.79 29.29 -6.16
CA SER A 642 -20.83 27.91 -5.64
C SER A 642 -20.54 27.87 -4.14
N LEU A 643 -19.65 28.74 -3.65
CA LEU A 643 -19.34 28.88 -2.24
C LEU A 643 -20.53 29.44 -1.46
N LEU A 644 -21.17 30.51 -1.95
CA LEU A 644 -22.37 31.05 -1.30
C LEU A 644 -23.48 29.99 -1.21
N GLN A 645 -23.69 29.22 -2.28
CA GLN A 645 -24.64 28.11 -2.28
C GLN A 645 -24.27 27.00 -1.28
N LEU A 646 -22.98 26.66 -1.16
CA LEU A 646 -22.50 25.71 -0.16
C LEU A 646 -22.80 26.21 1.25
N LEU A 647 -22.47 27.46 1.56
CA LEU A 647 -22.70 28.07 2.87
C LEU A 647 -24.18 28.16 3.23
N GLN A 648 -25.03 28.56 2.29
CA GLN A 648 -26.49 28.54 2.46
C GLN A 648 -27.02 27.12 2.70
N ARG A 649 -26.50 26.12 1.97
CA ARG A 649 -26.88 24.73 2.19
C ARG A 649 -26.45 24.23 3.56
N LEU A 650 -25.23 24.53 4.00
CA LEU A 650 -24.76 24.18 5.35
C LEU A 650 -25.65 24.80 6.42
N GLN A 651 -26.06 26.08 6.26
CA GLN A 651 -26.98 26.73 7.18
C GLN A 651 -28.35 26.03 7.23
N MET A 652 -28.90 25.62 6.07
CA MET A 652 -30.16 24.86 6.01
C MET A 652 -30.06 23.46 6.65
N GLU A 653 -28.89 22.82 6.57
CA GLU A 653 -28.60 21.52 7.21
C GLU A 653 -28.29 21.65 8.72
N GLY A 654 -28.38 22.86 9.28
CA GLY A 654 -28.21 23.10 10.72
C GLY A 654 -26.79 23.40 11.18
N TYR A 655 -25.83 23.61 10.27
CA TYR A 655 -24.51 24.10 10.64
C TYR A 655 -24.59 25.55 11.10
N ASN A 656 -23.75 25.91 12.08
CA ASN A 656 -23.62 27.30 12.49
C ASN A 656 -22.73 28.05 11.48
N VAL A 657 -23.35 28.75 10.52
CA VAL A 657 -22.65 29.56 9.51
C VAL A 657 -22.75 31.07 9.80
N GLY A 658 -23.35 31.47 10.93
CA GLY A 658 -23.51 32.88 11.28
C GLY A 658 -24.32 33.68 10.25
N GLU A 659 -24.02 34.97 10.14
CA GLU A 659 -24.64 35.87 9.15
C GLU A 659 -23.89 35.81 7.82
N LEU A 660 -24.62 35.47 6.76
CA LEU A 660 -24.09 35.42 5.40
C LEU A 660 -24.39 36.72 4.64
N PRO A 661 -23.49 37.15 3.73
CA PRO A 661 -23.76 38.26 2.82
C PRO A 661 -24.90 37.93 1.86
N SER A 662 -25.55 38.97 1.34
CA SER A 662 -26.71 38.84 0.45
C SER A 662 -26.38 38.39 -0.97
N ASP A 663 -25.15 38.61 -1.44
CA ASP A 663 -24.71 38.24 -2.78
C ASP A 663 -23.27 37.69 -2.82
N GLU A 664 -22.94 37.05 -3.94
CA GLU A 664 -21.66 36.39 -4.17
C GLU A 664 -20.47 37.37 -4.30
N GLU A 665 -20.71 38.61 -4.71
CA GLU A 665 -19.66 39.62 -4.88
C GLU A 665 -19.20 40.15 -3.52
N ASP A 666 -20.14 40.41 -2.61
CA ASP A 666 -19.85 40.79 -1.24
C ASP A 666 -19.13 39.69 -0.47
N LEU A 667 -19.50 38.41 -0.67
CA LEU A 667 -18.77 37.29 -0.09
C LEU A 667 -17.30 37.30 -0.53
N LEU A 668 -17.06 37.46 -1.83
CA LEU A 668 -15.71 37.46 -2.37
C LEU A 668 -14.93 38.71 -1.94
N ARG A 669 -15.60 39.87 -1.85
CA ARG A 669 -15.02 41.12 -1.35
C ARG A 669 -14.55 40.95 0.09
N LEU A 670 -15.39 40.42 0.98
CA LEU A 670 -15.02 40.15 2.39
C LEU A 670 -13.82 39.21 2.51
N CYS A 671 -13.76 38.16 1.67
CA CYS A 671 -12.63 37.24 1.67
C CYS A 671 -11.32 37.89 1.18
N ARG A 672 -11.41 38.75 0.16
CA ARG A 672 -10.26 39.52 -0.36
C ARG A 672 -9.77 40.55 0.64
N GLU A 673 -10.67 41.34 1.21
CA GLU A 673 -10.35 42.31 2.26
C GLU A 673 -9.66 41.62 3.44
N ALA A 674 -10.14 40.44 3.88
CA ALA A 674 -9.51 39.68 4.97
C ALA A 674 -8.09 39.19 4.63
N ASP A 675 -7.78 38.97 3.36
CA ASP A 675 -6.44 38.58 2.89
C ASP A 675 -5.51 39.79 2.73
N GLU A 676 -6.00 40.88 2.13
CA GLU A 676 -5.26 42.14 1.93
C GLU A 676 -4.97 42.86 3.25
N ILE A 677 -5.91 42.84 4.20
CA ILE A 677 -5.72 43.41 5.54
C ILE A 677 -4.64 42.64 6.32
N ALA A 678 -4.36 41.38 5.98
CA ALA A 678 -3.24 40.63 6.55
C ALA A 678 -1.88 41.12 6.01
N ASP A 679 -1.85 41.96 4.97
CA ASP A 679 -0.64 42.54 4.38
C ASP A 679 -0.21 43.83 5.10
N THR A 680 0.06 43.71 6.40
CA THR A 680 0.58 44.81 7.21
C THR A 680 2.08 44.62 7.46
N GLY A 681 2.89 45.65 7.17
CA GLY A 681 4.32 45.63 7.49
C GLY A 681 4.59 45.45 8.99
N ARG A 682 5.80 45.00 9.36
CA ARG A 682 6.19 44.61 10.75
C ARG A 682 5.78 45.58 11.87
N ALA A 683 5.66 46.86 11.56
CA ALA A 683 5.39 47.94 12.51
C ALA A 683 3.90 48.33 12.63
N TYR A 684 3.02 47.78 11.80
CA TYR A 684 1.61 48.15 11.78
C TYR A 684 0.74 46.95 12.14
N ARG A 685 -0.10 47.12 13.16
CA ARG A 685 -1.12 46.14 13.55
C ARG A 685 -2.48 46.74 13.20
N ASN A 686 -3.21 46.13 12.27
CA ASN A 686 -4.57 46.56 11.98
C ASN A 686 -5.53 45.95 13.01
N GLU A 687 -6.19 46.78 13.82
CA GLU A 687 -7.17 46.30 14.83
C GLU A 687 -8.41 45.68 14.19
N GLN A 688 -8.80 46.13 12.99
CA GLN A 688 -9.95 45.60 12.23
C GLN A 688 -9.75 44.15 11.77
N TYR A 689 -8.50 43.68 11.72
CA TYR A 689 -8.14 42.32 11.31
C TYR A 689 -8.66 41.25 12.29
N LYS A 690 -8.53 41.49 13.61
CA LYS A 690 -9.03 40.56 14.63
C LYS A 690 -10.55 40.60 14.75
N GLU A 691 -11.16 41.78 14.62
CA GLU A 691 -12.61 41.96 14.56
C GLU A 691 -13.21 41.27 13.32
N GLY A 692 -12.43 41.19 12.24
CA GLY A 692 -12.75 40.46 11.01
C GLY A 692 -12.75 38.93 11.14
N GLY A 693 -12.26 38.36 12.24
CA GLY A 693 -12.07 36.92 12.38
C GLY A 693 -10.80 36.38 11.68
N GLY A 694 -9.82 37.25 11.43
CA GLY A 694 -8.51 36.86 10.91
C GLY A 694 -7.73 36.01 11.92
N GLY A 695 -7.12 34.92 11.45
CA GLY A 695 -6.36 33.99 12.29
C GLY A 695 -4.95 34.51 12.59
N THR A 696 -4.47 34.39 13.83
CA THR A 696 -3.10 34.79 14.19
C THR A 696 -2.38 33.66 14.92
N VAL A 697 -1.11 33.46 14.57
CA VAL A 697 -0.25 32.45 15.18
C VAL A 697 1.05 33.12 15.61
N THR A 698 1.42 32.99 16.88
CA THR A 698 2.72 33.47 17.34
C THR A 698 3.82 32.50 16.93
N VAL A 699 5.05 33.01 16.74
CA VAL A 699 6.20 32.16 16.44
C VAL A 699 6.40 31.07 17.50
N GLU A 700 6.31 31.42 18.78
CA GLU A 700 6.41 30.46 19.89
C GLU A 700 5.43 29.29 19.75
N ARG A 701 4.18 29.59 19.37
CA ARG A 701 3.14 28.59 19.18
C ARG A 701 3.43 27.70 17.97
N LEU A 702 3.87 28.30 16.86
CA LEU A 702 4.23 27.56 15.66
C LEU A 702 5.40 26.59 15.91
N GLU A 703 6.43 27.03 16.63
CA GLU A 703 7.57 26.19 17.03
C GLU A 703 7.11 24.98 17.87
N GLY A 704 6.17 25.23 18.81
CA GLY A 704 5.55 24.18 19.61
C GLY A 704 4.76 23.16 18.77
N TRP A 705 4.11 23.59 17.69
CA TRP A 705 3.30 22.74 16.83
C TRP A 705 4.08 21.94 15.78
N MET A 706 5.18 22.48 15.25
CA MET A 706 5.99 21.80 14.23
C MET A 706 7.02 20.84 14.83
N GLY A 707 7.42 21.06 16.08
CA GLY A 707 8.56 20.37 16.66
C GLY A 707 9.90 20.91 16.13
N LYS A 708 10.98 20.49 16.79
CA LYS A 708 12.31 21.09 16.60
C LYS A 708 12.86 20.90 15.18
N SER A 709 12.76 19.70 14.62
CA SER A 709 13.35 19.39 13.31
C SER A 709 12.73 20.21 12.17
N ASP A 710 11.40 20.26 12.10
CA ASP A 710 10.72 21.02 11.05
C ASP A 710 10.89 22.54 11.25
N THR A 711 10.95 22.99 12.50
CA THR A 711 11.26 24.39 12.83
C THR A 711 12.63 24.79 12.28
N GLU A 712 13.65 23.96 12.46
CA GLU A 712 15.00 24.18 11.92
C GLU A 712 15.01 24.16 10.38
N ARG A 713 14.29 23.22 9.75
CA ARG A 713 14.15 23.12 8.28
C ARG A 713 13.51 24.38 7.68
N VAL A 714 12.44 24.89 8.29
CA VAL A 714 11.77 26.10 7.80
C VAL A 714 12.61 27.35 8.11
N SER A 715 13.03 27.55 9.35
CA SER A 715 13.81 28.74 9.72
C SER A 715 15.12 28.87 8.93
N GLY A 716 15.82 27.76 8.68
CA GLY A 716 17.06 27.74 7.88
C GLY A 716 16.88 28.30 6.47
N ASN A 717 15.75 28.03 5.83
CA ASN A 717 15.42 28.53 4.49
C ASN A 717 14.85 29.96 4.49
N TRP A 718 14.43 30.48 5.65
CA TRP A 718 13.67 31.73 5.75
C TRP A 718 14.30 32.75 6.71
N GLY A 719 15.64 32.89 6.67
CA GLY A 719 16.37 33.95 7.36
C GLY A 719 16.80 33.61 8.79
N GLY A 720 16.85 32.32 9.13
CA GLY A 720 17.36 31.77 10.39
C GLY A 720 16.38 31.83 11.57
N SER A 721 15.17 32.37 11.36
CA SER A 721 14.09 32.41 12.36
C SER A 721 12.74 32.53 11.66
N LEU A 722 11.67 32.02 12.29
CA LEU A 722 10.33 32.01 11.70
C LEU A 722 9.74 33.43 11.52
N ASP A 723 10.15 34.40 12.35
CA ASP A 723 9.73 35.80 12.22
C ASP A 723 10.49 36.58 11.14
N ARG A 724 11.53 36.01 10.53
CA ARG A 724 12.43 36.73 9.60
C ARG A 724 12.03 36.64 8.13
N SER A 725 11.05 35.81 7.79
CA SER A 725 10.53 35.71 6.42
C SER A 725 10.02 37.04 5.86
N GLY A 726 9.52 37.93 6.73
CA GLY A 726 8.99 39.25 6.35
C GLY A 726 7.61 39.20 5.69
N ILE A 727 7.02 38.00 5.55
CA ILE A 727 5.72 37.79 4.93
C ILE A 727 4.66 37.89 6.00
N ARG A 728 3.81 38.93 5.93
CA ARG A 728 2.62 39.11 6.79
C ARG A 728 2.90 38.80 8.27
N THR A 729 4.04 39.29 8.75
CA THR A 729 4.57 39.07 10.09
C THR A 729 4.63 40.42 10.81
N VAL A 730 4.01 40.50 11.99
CA VAL A 730 3.99 41.71 12.82
C VAL A 730 4.81 41.49 14.09
N GLY A 731 5.65 42.46 14.44
CA GLY A 731 6.56 42.36 15.58
C GLY A 731 7.86 41.58 15.26
N SER A 732 8.50 41.07 16.32
CA SER A 732 9.79 40.38 16.25
C SER A 732 9.98 39.40 17.41
N GLY A 733 10.79 38.36 17.19
CA GLY A 733 11.08 37.33 18.19
C GLY A 733 9.94 36.34 18.37
N SER A 734 9.92 35.62 19.50
CA SER A 734 8.94 34.58 19.81
C SER A 734 7.49 35.08 19.85
N ALA A 735 7.30 36.35 20.21
CA ALA A 735 6.01 37.02 20.27
C ALA A 735 5.55 37.59 18.92
N ALA A 736 6.34 37.46 17.84
CA ALA A 736 5.92 37.89 16.51
C ALA A 736 4.66 37.13 16.07
N GLU A 737 3.69 37.85 15.52
CA GLU A 737 2.42 37.29 15.04
C GLU A 737 2.49 37.09 13.52
N LEU A 738 2.26 35.86 13.07
CA LEU A 738 2.00 35.49 11.68
C LEU A 738 0.51 35.68 11.39
N LEU A 739 0.17 36.53 10.43
CA LEU A 739 -1.21 36.86 10.05
C LEU A 739 -1.70 35.93 8.94
N LEU A 740 -2.89 35.36 9.12
CA LEU A 740 -3.54 34.42 8.19
C LEU A 740 -4.74 35.09 7.49
N GLY A 741 -4.77 35.10 6.16
CA GLY A 741 -5.89 35.67 5.41
C GLY A 741 -7.14 34.79 5.54
N GLY A 742 -8.19 35.29 6.19
CA GLY A 742 -9.46 34.57 6.26
C GLY A 742 -10.56 35.26 7.08
N ARG A 743 -11.80 34.84 6.81
CA ARG A 743 -13.03 35.41 7.36
C ARG A 743 -13.85 34.33 8.08
N GLN A 744 -14.28 34.64 9.30
CA GLN A 744 -15.12 33.76 10.11
C GLN A 744 -16.62 34.00 9.86
N PHE A 745 -17.36 32.91 9.63
CA PHE A 745 -18.81 32.85 9.46
C PHE A 745 -19.38 31.78 10.42
N GLY A 746 -19.73 32.18 11.65
CA GLY A 746 -20.15 31.23 12.69
C GLY A 746 -19.02 30.25 13.03
N ASN A 747 -19.24 28.95 12.80
CA ASN A 747 -18.24 27.87 12.92
C ASN A 747 -17.56 27.54 11.57
N VAL A 748 -17.84 28.27 10.49
CA VAL A 748 -17.14 28.12 9.21
C VAL A 748 -16.08 29.20 9.08
N TRP A 749 -14.86 28.84 8.72
CA TRP A 749 -13.79 29.80 8.45
C TRP A 749 -13.37 29.70 6.99
N VAL A 750 -13.46 30.80 6.25
CA VAL A 750 -13.08 30.86 4.83
C VAL A 750 -11.72 31.54 4.75
N GLY A 751 -10.68 30.75 4.51
CA GLY A 751 -9.30 31.20 4.39
C GLY A 751 -8.82 31.28 2.95
N VAL A 752 -7.89 32.20 2.68
CA VAL A 752 -7.16 32.26 1.43
C VAL A 752 -5.79 31.61 1.65
N GLN A 753 -5.50 30.58 0.87
CA GLN A 753 -4.23 29.87 0.95
C GLN A 753 -3.07 30.84 0.68
N PRO A 754 -2.06 30.94 1.56
CA PRO A 754 -0.90 31.80 1.31
C PRO A 754 -0.16 31.39 0.03
N PRO A 755 0.51 32.34 -0.66
CA PRO A 755 1.27 32.02 -1.86
C PRO A 755 2.43 31.07 -1.56
N LEU A 756 2.75 30.16 -2.47
CA LEU A 756 3.80 29.15 -2.24
C LEU A 756 5.19 29.76 -1.98
N GLY A 757 5.48 30.90 -2.63
CA GLY A 757 6.77 31.56 -2.54
C GLY A 757 6.68 33.05 -2.87
N LEU A 758 7.79 33.76 -2.63
CA LEU A 758 7.90 35.19 -2.92
C LEU A 758 8.46 35.43 -4.31
N PRO A 759 7.81 36.26 -5.15
CA PRO A 759 8.42 36.77 -6.36
C PRO A 759 9.61 37.67 -5.98
N GLY A 760 10.78 37.48 -6.59
CA GLY A 760 11.89 38.43 -6.43
C GLY A 760 13.29 37.84 -6.51
N ASP A 761 13.46 36.54 -6.21
CA ASP A 761 14.75 35.85 -6.34
C ASP A 761 14.67 34.71 -7.37
N PRO A 762 14.90 35.01 -8.67
CA PRO A 762 14.87 34.00 -9.71
C PRO A 762 15.99 32.96 -9.55
N MET A 763 17.10 33.27 -8.87
CA MET A 763 18.18 32.32 -8.64
C MET A 763 17.75 31.27 -7.62
N ARG A 764 17.06 31.70 -6.57
CA ARG A 764 16.45 30.79 -5.60
C ARG A 764 15.49 29.81 -6.28
N LEU A 765 14.62 30.29 -7.15
CA LEU A 765 13.69 29.45 -7.94
C LEU A 765 14.40 28.44 -8.85
N LEU A 766 15.56 28.80 -9.43
CA LEU A 766 16.30 27.95 -10.37
C LEU A 766 17.18 26.90 -9.69
N PHE A 767 17.69 27.16 -8.48
CA PHE A 767 18.72 26.33 -7.85
C PHE A 767 18.30 25.68 -6.53
N GLU A 768 17.21 26.11 -5.89
CA GLU A 768 16.74 25.44 -4.67
C GLU A 768 16.05 24.11 -4.98
N ARG A 769 16.66 23.02 -4.48
CA ARG A 769 16.09 21.68 -4.53
C ARG A 769 15.23 21.33 -3.31
N ASP A 770 15.57 21.92 -2.16
CA ASP A 770 14.97 21.60 -0.85
C ASP A 770 14.14 22.77 -0.32
N MET A 771 13.29 23.34 -1.18
CA MET A 771 12.42 24.44 -0.80
C MET A 771 11.47 24.01 0.33
N THR A 772 11.26 24.88 1.31
CA THR A 772 10.29 24.66 2.38
C THR A 772 9.19 25.70 2.30
N PRO A 773 7.95 25.38 2.70
CA PRO A 773 6.90 26.39 2.83
C PRO A 773 7.37 27.49 3.79
N HIS A 774 7.03 28.74 3.50
CA HIS A 774 7.37 29.85 4.37
C HIS A 774 6.59 29.77 5.70
N PRO A 775 7.09 30.39 6.80
CA PRO A 775 6.49 30.27 8.12
C PRO A 775 4.98 30.58 8.18
N GLN A 776 4.53 31.61 7.48
CA GLN A 776 3.10 31.96 7.41
C GLN A 776 2.24 30.86 6.73
N TYR A 777 2.77 30.16 5.71
CA TYR A 777 2.08 29.03 5.07
C TYR A 777 1.93 27.86 6.04
N VAL A 778 2.98 27.54 6.80
CA VAL A 778 2.92 26.49 7.81
C VAL A 778 1.96 26.87 8.95
N ALA A 779 2.02 28.13 9.39
CA ALA A 779 1.08 28.67 10.38
C ALA A 779 -0.36 28.57 9.93
N PHE A 780 -0.67 28.80 8.65
CA PHE A 780 -2.02 28.67 8.11
C PHE A 780 -2.57 27.28 8.36
N TYR A 781 -1.87 26.23 7.92
CA TYR A 781 -2.34 24.85 8.09
C TYR A 781 -2.35 24.40 9.56
N LYS A 782 -1.33 24.77 10.34
CA LYS A 782 -1.29 24.43 11.77
C LYS A 782 -2.36 25.15 12.57
N TYR A 783 -2.76 26.35 12.17
CA TYR A 783 -3.92 27.03 12.73
C TYR A 783 -5.21 26.23 12.48
N LEU A 784 -5.41 25.66 11.29
CA LEU A 784 -6.59 24.84 11.01
C LEU A 784 -6.59 23.54 11.83
N GLU A 785 -5.44 22.88 11.96
CA GLU A 785 -5.31 21.59 12.64
C GLU A 785 -5.51 21.68 14.16
N ASN A 786 -4.85 22.65 14.79
CA ASN A 786 -4.77 22.75 16.25
C ASN A 786 -6.05 23.31 16.87
N SER A 787 -6.34 22.89 18.10
CA SER A 787 -7.60 23.21 18.78
C SER A 787 -7.69 24.68 19.19
N GLN A 788 -8.91 25.16 19.48
CA GLN A 788 -9.10 26.50 20.06
C GLN A 788 -8.38 26.72 21.38
N LYS A 789 -8.25 25.67 22.20
CA LYS A 789 -7.54 25.75 23.48
C LYS A 789 -6.05 26.02 23.28
N GLU A 790 -5.48 25.51 22.19
CA GLU A 790 -4.10 25.76 21.77
C GLU A 790 -3.96 27.05 20.96
N GLY A 791 -5.06 27.76 20.69
CA GLY A 791 -5.08 28.99 19.91
C GLY A 791 -5.12 28.78 18.40
N GLY A 792 -5.53 27.60 17.94
CA GLY A 792 -5.92 27.34 16.54
C GLY A 792 -7.42 27.51 16.29
N PHE A 793 -7.86 27.29 15.07
CA PHE A 793 -9.27 27.24 14.68
C PHE A 793 -9.95 25.94 15.14
N GLY A 794 -9.21 24.83 15.10
CA GLY A 794 -9.68 23.50 15.45
C GLY A 794 -10.72 22.98 14.46
N ALA A 795 -10.36 22.95 13.18
CA ALA A 795 -11.22 22.40 12.14
C ALA A 795 -11.52 20.92 12.41
N ASP A 796 -12.79 20.55 12.24
CA ASP A 796 -13.19 19.14 12.18
C ASP A 796 -13.03 18.60 10.76
N ALA A 797 -13.12 19.46 9.74
CA ALA A 797 -12.83 19.16 8.34
C ALA A 797 -12.32 20.39 7.58
N VAL A 798 -11.51 20.15 6.55
CA VAL A 798 -11.06 21.17 5.58
C VAL A 798 -11.73 20.89 4.24
N VAL A 799 -12.19 21.94 3.55
CA VAL A 799 -12.73 21.88 2.20
C VAL A 799 -11.87 22.76 1.30
N HIS A 800 -11.06 22.14 0.45
CA HIS A 800 -10.38 22.87 -0.63
C HIS A 800 -11.38 23.14 -1.75
N PHE A 801 -11.53 24.42 -2.09
CA PHE A 801 -12.59 24.89 -2.95
C PHE A 801 -12.02 25.74 -4.10
N GLY A 802 -12.12 25.21 -5.31
CA GLY A 802 -11.39 25.71 -6.46
C GLY A 802 -10.41 24.64 -6.95
N MET A 803 -10.04 24.72 -8.23
CA MET A 803 -9.47 23.63 -9.05
C MET A 803 -8.36 22.79 -8.38
N HIS A 804 -7.57 23.34 -7.45
CA HIS A 804 -6.57 22.61 -6.67
C HIS A 804 -6.08 23.46 -5.47
N GLY A 805 -5.36 22.82 -4.54
CA GLY A 805 -4.52 23.49 -3.56
C GLY A 805 -3.10 23.68 -4.09
N THR A 806 -2.16 24.00 -3.20
CA THR A 806 -0.72 23.98 -3.51
C THR A 806 0.07 23.12 -2.53
N GLU A 807 -0.56 22.69 -1.43
CA GLU A 807 0.10 21.94 -0.37
C GLU A 807 0.43 20.51 -0.81
N GLU A 808 -0.38 19.92 -1.70
CA GLU A 808 -0.17 18.59 -2.26
C GLU A 808 1.04 18.54 -3.20
N TRP A 809 1.45 19.70 -3.74
CA TRP A 809 2.59 19.86 -4.65
C TRP A 809 3.91 20.15 -3.93
N LEU A 810 3.87 20.43 -2.63
CA LEU A 810 5.06 20.74 -1.85
C LEU A 810 6.05 19.56 -1.77
N PRO A 811 7.35 19.83 -1.56
CA PRO A 811 8.38 18.79 -1.55
C PRO A 811 8.12 17.63 -0.58
N GLY A 812 8.53 16.43 -1.01
CA GLY A 812 8.31 15.16 -0.31
C GLY A 812 8.43 13.99 -1.29
N THR A 813 8.31 12.76 -0.80
CA THR A 813 8.34 11.55 -1.63
C THR A 813 7.30 11.64 -2.75
N PRO A 814 7.59 11.25 -4.01
CA PRO A 814 6.64 11.37 -5.12
C PRO A 814 5.30 10.67 -4.85
N LEU A 815 5.35 9.52 -4.17
CA LEU A 815 4.21 8.73 -3.71
C LEU A 815 4.56 8.04 -2.39
N GLY A 816 3.58 7.89 -1.50
CA GLY A 816 3.78 7.31 -0.18
C GLY A 816 4.34 8.33 0.79
N ASN A 817 3.49 9.22 1.28
CA ASN A 817 3.86 10.26 2.22
C ASN A 817 4.57 9.68 3.46
N THR A 818 5.72 10.26 3.80
CA THR A 818 6.44 10.05 5.06
C THR A 818 6.20 11.23 6.00
N GLY A 819 6.63 11.12 7.26
CA GLY A 819 6.58 12.23 8.23
C GLY A 819 7.47 13.42 7.86
N GLU A 820 8.30 13.31 6.83
CA GLU A 820 9.17 14.39 6.34
C GLU A 820 8.54 15.16 5.16
N CYS A 821 7.42 14.65 4.62
CA CYS A 821 6.72 15.22 3.47
C CYS A 821 5.84 16.39 3.90
N TRP A 822 6.01 17.56 3.25
CA TRP A 822 5.21 18.74 3.57
C TRP A 822 3.70 18.54 3.45
N PRO A 823 3.15 17.86 2.41
CA PRO A 823 1.72 17.59 2.35
C PRO A 823 1.18 16.86 3.61
N ASP A 824 1.97 15.95 4.17
CA ASP A 824 1.63 15.20 5.38
C ASP A 824 1.74 16.06 6.64
N ILE A 825 2.82 16.83 6.77
CA ILE A 825 3.05 17.75 7.91
C ILE A 825 1.94 18.80 7.99
N LEU A 826 1.51 19.34 6.84
CA LEU A 826 0.55 20.44 6.76
C LEU A 826 -0.90 19.97 6.90
N THR A 827 -1.33 18.99 6.11
CA THR A 827 -2.71 18.46 6.20
C THR A 827 -2.93 17.74 7.51
N GLY A 828 -1.89 17.04 7.97
CA GLY A 828 -1.91 16.37 9.25
C GLY A 828 -3.02 15.35 9.36
N SER A 829 -3.74 15.44 10.48
CA SER A 829 -4.85 14.54 10.81
C SER A 829 -6.19 14.96 10.19
N LEU A 830 -6.27 16.13 9.56
CA LEU A 830 -7.53 16.71 9.12
C LEU A 830 -8.19 15.91 7.97
N PRO A 831 -9.50 15.60 8.09
CA PRO A 831 -10.32 15.19 6.96
C PRO A 831 -10.28 16.29 5.90
N ASN A 832 -9.74 15.97 4.73
CA ASN A 832 -9.51 16.93 3.66
C ASN A 832 -10.46 16.61 2.50
N VAL A 833 -11.48 17.42 2.30
CA VAL A 833 -12.47 17.29 1.22
C VAL A 833 -12.09 18.23 0.09
N TYR A 834 -12.18 17.72 -1.13
CA TYR A 834 -11.72 18.45 -2.32
C TYR A 834 -12.82 18.52 -3.36
N ILE A 835 -13.19 19.72 -3.79
CA ILE A 835 -14.15 19.93 -4.88
C ILE A 835 -13.37 20.01 -6.21
N TYR A 836 -13.48 18.97 -7.04
CA TYR A 836 -12.69 18.83 -8.27
C TYR A 836 -13.56 18.66 -9.52
N ALA A 837 -13.08 19.13 -10.67
CA ALA A 837 -13.76 18.92 -11.94
C ALA A 837 -13.66 17.45 -12.39
N ALA A 838 -14.78 16.85 -12.81
CA ALA A 838 -14.84 15.44 -13.22
C ALA A 838 -13.91 15.09 -14.40
N ASN A 839 -13.53 16.07 -15.23
CA ASN A 839 -12.64 15.89 -16.37
C ASN A 839 -11.14 16.07 -16.04
N ASN A 840 -10.77 16.29 -14.77
CA ASN A 840 -9.38 16.47 -14.34
C ASN A 840 -8.93 15.38 -13.34
N PRO A 841 -8.95 14.09 -13.74
CA PRO A 841 -8.56 13.01 -12.84
C PRO A 841 -7.08 13.08 -12.44
N SER A 842 -6.18 13.49 -13.35
CA SER A 842 -4.73 13.46 -13.12
C SER A 842 -4.28 14.33 -11.94
N GLU A 843 -4.76 15.57 -11.84
CA GLU A 843 -4.41 16.46 -10.72
C GLU A 843 -5.16 16.06 -9.45
N SER A 844 -6.43 15.65 -9.59
CA SER A 844 -7.23 15.21 -8.43
C SER A 844 -6.62 14.01 -7.72
N LEU A 845 -5.95 13.11 -8.45
CA LEU A 845 -5.22 11.99 -7.87
C LEU A 845 -4.02 12.46 -7.05
N LEU A 846 -3.39 13.58 -7.39
CA LEU A 846 -2.32 14.14 -6.57
C LEU A 846 -2.86 14.63 -5.23
N ALA A 847 -3.98 15.38 -5.24
CA ALA A 847 -4.66 15.81 -4.02
C ALA A 847 -5.09 14.60 -3.17
N LYS A 848 -5.57 13.52 -3.79
CA LYS A 848 -5.91 12.27 -3.09
C LYS A 848 -4.69 11.57 -2.47
N ARG A 849 -3.62 11.40 -3.24
CA ARG A 849 -2.45 10.58 -2.86
C ARG A 849 -1.44 11.29 -1.96
N ARG A 850 -1.31 12.63 -2.10
CA ARG A 850 -0.38 13.46 -1.31
C ARG A 850 -1.10 14.36 -0.30
N GLY A 851 -2.27 14.89 -0.64
CA GLY A 851 -3.05 15.77 0.26
C GLY A 851 -4.08 15.05 1.13
N TYR A 852 -4.17 13.71 1.07
CA TYR A 852 -5.23 12.92 1.69
C TYR A 852 -6.66 13.42 1.33
N GLY A 853 -6.82 13.85 0.08
CA GLY A 853 -8.05 14.42 -0.44
C GLY A 853 -9.16 13.39 -0.67
N THR A 854 -10.32 13.64 -0.09
CA THR A 854 -11.59 12.98 -0.44
C THR A 854 -12.28 13.80 -1.52
N LEU A 855 -12.23 13.29 -2.75
CA LEU A 855 -12.67 14.00 -3.95
C LEU A 855 -14.20 13.95 -4.09
N VAL A 856 -14.81 15.13 -4.21
CA VAL A 856 -16.21 15.32 -4.59
C VAL A 856 -16.22 16.00 -5.95
N SER A 857 -16.65 15.27 -6.97
CA SER A 857 -16.59 15.77 -8.34
C SER A 857 -17.75 16.71 -8.67
N HIS A 858 -17.47 17.75 -9.45
CA HIS A 858 -18.48 18.57 -10.10
C HIS A 858 -18.39 18.43 -11.62
N ASN A 859 -19.52 18.68 -12.30
CA ASN A 859 -19.56 18.64 -13.75
C ASN A 859 -18.83 19.85 -14.36
N VAL A 860 -18.33 19.68 -15.58
CA VAL A 860 -17.82 20.78 -16.39
C VAL A 860 -18.98 21.64 -16.90
N PRO A 861 -18.75 22.93 -17.20
CA PRO A 861 -19.74 23.78 -17.84
C PRO A 861 -20.29 23.12 -19.11
N PRO A 862 -21.59 23.30 -19.40
CA PRO A 862 -22.18 22.74 -20.61
C PRO A 862 -21.48 23.31 -21.85
N TYR A 863 -20.99 22.43 -22.70
CA TYR A 863 -20.34 22.83 -23.95
C TYR A 863 -21.36 23.40 -24.94
N SER A 864 -20.97 24.47 -25.63
CA SER A 864 -21.70 25.00 -26.79
C SER A 864 -20.78 24.99 -28.01
N ARG A 865 -21.36 24.95 -29.22
CA ARG A 865 -20.60 25.14 -30.44
C ARG A 865 -20.08 26.58 -30.47
N ALA A 866 -18.79 26.77 -30.69
CA ALA A 866 -18.17 28.10 -30.79
C ALA A 866 -18.82 29.01 -31.85
N GLY A 867 -19.45 28.40 -32.87
CA GLY A 867 -20.04 29.12 -33.99
C GLY A 867 -18.98 29.78 -34.86
N LEU A 868 -19.43 30.63 -35.79
CA LEU A 868 -18.55 31.55 -36.53
C LEU A 868 -18.87 32.96 -36.07
N TYR A 869 -17.84 33.77 -35.92
CA TYR A 869 -17.97 35.16 -35.51
C TYR A 869 -17.12 36.07 -36.41
N LYS A 870 -17.53 37.33 -36.50
CA LYS A 870 -16.83 38.39 -37.25
C LYS A 870 -16.47 37.95 -38.69
N GLU A 871 -15.20 38.01 -39.06
CA GLU A 871 -14.71 37.74 -40.41
C GLU A 871 -14.94 36.30 -40.84
N LEU A 872 -14.96 35.34 -39.92
CA LEU A 872 -15.25 33.94 -40.23
C LEU A 872 -16.70 33.73 -40.68
N LEU A 873 -17.63 34.53 -40.13
CA LEU A 873 -19.02 34.50 -40.56
C LEU A 873 -19.16 35.07 -41.98
N SER A 874 -18.45 36.16 -42.27
CA SER A 874 -18.39 36.77 -43.61
C SER A 874 -17.72 35.84 -44.63
N MET A 875 -16.62 35.17 -44.25
CA MET A 875 -15.93 34.21 -45.11
C MET A 875 -16.83 33.02 -45.47
N ARG A 876 -17.64 32.52 -44.53
CA ARG A 876 -18.65 31.49 -44.84
C ARG A 876 -19.66 31.99 -45.88
N GLY A 877 -20.08 33.26 -45.79
CA GLY A 877 -20.93 33.89 -46.79
C GLY A 877 -20.26 33.91 -48.17
N LEU A 878 -19.02 34.38 -48.25
CA LEU A 878 -18.24 34.41 -49.50
C LEU A 878 -18.02 33.02 -50.10
N LEU A 879 -17.81 32.00 -49.26
CA LEU A 879 -17.71 30.61 -49.71
C LEU A 879 -19.03 30.11 -50.28
N ALA A 880 -20.16 30.43 -49.64
CA ALA A 880 -21.48 30.09 -50.15
C ALA A 880 -21.77 30.79 -51.49
N ASP A 881 -21.42 32.08 -51.62
CA ASP A 881 -21.56 32.83 -52.86
C ASP A 881 -20.67 32.25 -53.98
N TYR A 882 -19.45 31.83 -53.65
CA TYR A 882 -18.55 31.16 -54.57
C TYR A 882 -19.12 29.82 -55.06
N GLU A 883 -19.63 28.99 -54.15
CA GLU A 883 -20.25 27.70 -54.48
C GLU A 883 -21.50 27.89 -55.36
N GLU A 884 -22.35 28.87 -55.05
CA GLU A 884 -23.53 29.19 -55.86
C GLU A 884 -23.14 29.66 -57.26
N THR A 885 -22.13 30.53 -57.37
CA THR A 885 -21.61 31.02 -58.65
C THR A 885 -21.04 29.86 -59.49
N ALA A 886 -20.21 29.01 -58.89
CA ALA A 886 -19.64 27.85 -59.56
C ALA A 886 -20.71 26.85 -60.03
N ALA A 887 -21.78 26.66 -59.25
CA ALA A 887 -22.90 25.81 -59.63
C ALA A 887 -23.70 26.39 -60.82
N ARG A 888 -23.96 27.70 -60.82
CA ARG A 888 -24.64 28.39 -61.94
C ARG A 888 -23.82 28.33 -63.23
N GLU A 889 -22.50 28.45 -63.15
CA GLU A 889 -21.61 28.35 -64.31
C GLU A 889 -21.58 26.93 -64.90
N LYS A 890 -21.55 25.88 -64.06
CA LYS A 890 -21.68 24.50 -64.53
C LYS A 890 -23.01 24.22 -65.23
N GLY A 891 -24.13 24.71 -64.68
CA GLY A 891 -25.46 24.54 -65.28
C GLY A 891 -25.64 25.26 -66.63
N ARG A 892 -24.89 26.34 -66.88
CA ARG A 892 -24.85 27.01 -68.19
C ARG A 892 -24.05 26.25 -69.24
N GLY A 893 -23.09 25.41 -68.83
CA GLY A 893 -22.29 24.59 -69.74
C GLY A 893 -23.00 23.34 -70.29
N GLU A 894 -24.06 22.86 -69.62
CA GLU A 894 -24.84 21.69 -70.07
C GLU A 894 -26.10 22.05 -70.90
N GLY A 895 -26.42 23.35 -70.99
CA GLY A 895 -27.54 23.88 -71.79
C GLY A 895 -27.13 24.64 -73.06
N GLY A 896 -25.87 24.52 -73.49
CA GLY A 896 -25.30 25.14 -74.68
C GLY A 896 -25.13 24.16 -75.84
#